data_AF-A0AAD5PDB2-F1
#
_entry.id   AF-A0AAD5PDB2-F1
#
_cell.length_a   1.000
_cell.length_b   1.000
_cell.length_c   1.000
_cell.angle_alpha   90.00
_cell.angle_beta   90.00
_cell.angle_gamma   90.00
#
_symmetry.space_group_name_H-M   'P 1'
#
loop_
_entity.id
_entity.type
_entity.pdbx_description
1 polymer ?
#
loop_
_entity_poly.entity_id
_entity_poly.type
_entity_poly.pdbx_seq_one_letter_code
_entity_poly.pdbx_strand_id
1 'polypeptide(L)'
;MKFSHTLKFNAVPDWSEHYVAYDYLKTIIFDIEKRRVEAINHQTTTDVESSTSHRWIKGQSDCSTATNDESTFISALDTQLEKVAKFFTQKEVTVGCLLENVDRKLDTCPEDPYPDNYMTLYTQHSGSFMTSQARNSMMENMIIMRNNNSTTHSLQISVAAPPPPPSPTNNNNSNNTITSRLGQQPNTLRNDEEDEIAPSITTTVLNDEKRNNSNTTTSSTIATTAAHTKGPSHKMSFESRLSTQTTHASESFVEHLLDLRIQLIQLYILASDLESFVELNKSAFSKILKKYDKVLNGHLRKEYMDTKVLVAKPFTDVTAGKLRYVLERVERVYADMFCNGHTQRAIRQMKTHLRDQVSYERNTVWKDMVSQERQIHGAHINEPKAPERVYRILPFTRLEIPAKQLHNVLLFLLSFTFFIILVNVNIFGHVEENHCFALLVFSAMLWATEAIPLYATSLLIPFLTVPLGVMRNEDGTHMPAADAAKEVFASMFNGTIMMLLSGFALAGALSKYGIAKAFASHVLSRAGTRPRWVLLAIMLVAAFLSMWISNVATPVLCFSLIDPILRTLPDNSPVGPCLLLGIALASCIGGMTSPISSPQNIVTVQYMNPSPGWGIWFAIALPISIFSVFVCWGLLLMVYRPDRACAHLNTIKPTKGKITIQQVFVLLVAATTIILWCVETSIEDVIGSTGVIAAIPLFVFFGTGILGKDDLHAFLWSVVILAQGGMALGHAVTSSGLLQDIALHIKDGIQNFEPITILIIFSSLILVFATFVSHTVAALIIIPIVQQVGEQLPEPHPNLLVMGAGLACSAGMGLPVSGFPNMSAVMLEDSKGKQYLTTRDFVITGIPTSIFCTIFVCTLGYGILTAVGY
;
A
#
# COMPACT_ATOMS: atom_id res chain seq x y z
N MET A 1 10.17 13.46 24.54
CA MET A 1 9.17 12.46 24.10
C MET A 1 8.59 11.62 25.24
N LYS A 2 9.29 10.57 25.72
CA LYS A 2 8.85 9.55 26.72
C LYS A 2 7.33 9.38 26.90
N PHE A 3 6.67 10.10 27.83
CA PHE A 3 5.29 9.77 28.24
C PHE A 3 4.21 9.78 27.13
N SER A 4 4.30 10.62 26.09
CA SER A 4 3.27 10.55 25.01
C SER A 4 3.32 9.20 24.27
N HIS A 5 4.52 8.71 23.95
CA HIS A 5 4.69 7.39 23.36
C HIS A 5 4.32 6.29 24.36
N THR A 6 4.58 6.48 25.66
CA THR A 6 4.10 5.56 26.71
C THR A 6 2.57 5.48 26.77
N LEU A 7 1.86 6.60 26.62
CA LEU A 7 0.39 6.62 26.58
C LEU A 7 -0.11 5.91 25.31
N LYS A 8 0.43 6.25 24.13
CA LYS A 8 0.10 5.62 22.84
C LYS A 8 0.37 4.11 22.81
N PHE A 9 1.46 3.65 23.44
CA PHE A 9 1.85 2.23 23.47
C PHE A 9 1.08 1.36 24.49
N ASN A 10 0.42 1.99 25.46
CA ASN A 10 -0.42 1.29 26.44
C ASN A 10 -1.92 1.53 26.24
N ALA A 11 -2.30 2.41 25.31
CA ALA A 11 -3.67 2.61 24.90
C ALA A 11 -4.20 1.38 24.15
N VAL A 12 -5.46 1.02 24.39
CA VAL A 12 -6.21 0.09 23.55
C VAL A 12 -6.34 0.71 22.14
N PRO A 13 -6.03 0.01 21.04
CA PRO A 13 -5.90 0.61 19.71
C PRO A 13 -7.20 1.29 19.24
N ASP A 14 -8.30 0.54 19.33
CA ASP A 14 -9.66 0.97 18.96
C ASP A 14 -10.17 2.17 19.79
N TRP A 15 -9.52 2.47 20.93
CA TRP A 15 -9.96 3.51 21.86
C TRP A 15 -8.99 4.71 21.89
N SER A 16 -7.94 4.69 21.05
CA SER A 16 -6.85 5.68 20.99
C SER A 16 -7.35 7.14 20.91
N GLU A 17 -8.35 7.43 20.08
CA GLU A 17 -8.98 8.76 19.95
C GLU A 17 -9.66 9.25 21.26
N HIS A 18 -10.07 8.32 22.13
CA HIS A 18 -10.81 8.62 23.36
C HIS A 18 -9.91 8.86 24.59
N TYR A 19 -8.62 8.48 24.55
CA TYR A 19 -7.65 8.87 25.59
C TYR A 19 -7.37 10.38 25.57
N VAL A 20 -6.87 10.94 26.67
CA VAL A 20 -6.46 12.35 26.76
C VAL A 20 -5.47 12.70 25.64
N ALA A 21 -5.79 13.73 24.84
CA ALA A 21 -4.95 14.24 23.75
C ALA A 21 -3.70 14.98 24.28
N TYR A 22 -2.77 14.23 24.88
CA TYR A 22 -1.64 14.76 25.64
C TYR A 22 -0.71 15.66 24.81
N ASP A 23 -0.50 15.33 23.52
CA ASP A 23 0.33 16.17 22.64
C ASP A 23 -0.33 17.51 22.29
N TYR A 24 -1.66 17.53 22.08
CA TYR A 24 -2.43 18.75 21.81
C TYR A 24 -2.45 19.69 23.03
N LEU A 25 -2.77 19.16 24.22
CA LEU A 25 -2.69 19.94 25.47
C LEU A 25 -1.27 20.44 25.75
N LYS A 26 -0.24 19.65 25.40
CA LYS A 26 1.17 20.05 25.49
C LYS A 26 1.52 21.19 24.53
N THR A 27 0.93 21.23 23.33
CA THR A 27 1.08 22.36 22.39
C THR A 27 0.44 23.62 22.95
N ILE A 28 -0.79 23.55 23.48
CA ILE A 28 -1.45 24.70 24.14
C ILE A 28 -0.58 25.28 25.27
N ILE A 29 0.01 24.44 26.13
CA ILE A 29 0.93 24.90 27.19
C ILE A 29 2.13 25.68 26.60
N PHE A 30 2.71 25.18 25.51
CA PHE A 30 3.84 25.84 24.84
C PHE A 30 3.43 27.11 24.08
N ASP A 31 2.22 27.18 23.52
CA ASP A 31 1.70 28.39 22.87
C ASP A 31 1.33 29.48 23.89
N ILE A 32 0.96 29.11 25.13
CA ILE A 32 0.83 30.05 26.26
C ILE A 32 2.21 30.50 26.75
N GLU A 33 3.17 29.58 26.95
CA GLU A 33 4.56 29.90 27.32
C GLU A 33 5.19 30.88 26.32
N LYS A 34 5.09 30.56 25.02
CA LYS A 34 5.59 31.40 23.93
C LYS A 34 4.97 32.81 23.98
N ARG A 35 3.64 32.93 24.07
CA ARG A 35 2.98 34.25 24.12
C ARG A 35 3.33 35.05 25.37
N ARG A 36 3.57 34.40 26.51
CA ARG A 36 4.10 35.07 27.71
C ARG A 36 5.54 35.58 27.51
N VAL A 37 6.42 34.79 26.89
CA VAL A 37 7.80 35.21 26.56
C VAL A 37 7.83 36.33 25.52
N GLU A 38 6.98 36.26 24.49
CA GLU A 38 6.83 37.32 23.48
C GLU A 38 6.30 38.63 24.12
N ALA A 39 5.32 38.56 25.01
CA ALA A 39 4.82 39.71 25.76
C ALA A 39 5.91 40.36 26.65
N ILE A 40 6.73 39.56 27.33
CA ILE A 40 7.88 40.05 28.11
C ILE A 40 8.89 40.76 27.19
N ASN A 41 9.29 40.13 26.09
CA ASN A 41 10.24 40.72 25.13
C ASN A 41 9.73 42.03 24.51
N HIS A 42 8.41 42.15 24.31
CA HIS A 42 7.79 43.40 23.86
C HIS A 42 7.78 44.50 24.95
N GLN A 43 7.62 44.15 26.23
CA GLN A 43 7.81 45.12 27.32
C GLN A 43 9.26 45.61 27.39
N THR A 44 10.24 44.69 27.35
CA THR A 44 11.68 45.02 27.42
C THR A 44 12.15 45.89 26.25
N THR A 45 11.50 45.82 25.08
CA THR A 45 11.83 46.68 23.94
C THR A 45 11.17 48.06 24.05
N THR A 46 9.95 48.19 24.60
CA THR A 46 9.34 49.51 24.83
C THR A 46 9.99 50.31 25.97
N ASP A 47 10.56 49.66 26.98
CA ASP A 47 11.19 50.34 28.13
C ASP A 47 12.53 51.03 27.77
N VAL A 48 13.15 50.68 26.63
CA VAL A 48 14.40 51.32 26.16
C VAL A 48 14.13 52.67 25.47
N GLU A 49 12.99 52.84 24.81
CA GLU A 49 12.66 54.07 24.06
C GLU A 49 11.70 55.03 24.80
N SER A 50 11.05 54.62 25.90
CA SER A 50 10.00 55.40 26.58
C SER A 50 10.38 55.97 27.96
N SER A 51 11.61 56.46 28.09
CA SER A 51 12.12 57.10 29.31
C SER A 51 11.58 58.52 29.58
N THR A 52 10.26 58.73 29.51
CA THR A 52 9.51 59.73 30.31
C THR A 52 7.98 59.55 30.23
N SER A 53 7.29 59.86 31.32
CA SER A 53 5.87 60.23 31.37
C SER A 53 4.81 59.25 30.80
N HIS A 54 4.47 58.17 31.54
CA HIS A 54 3.07 57.72 31.78
C HIS A 54 2.94 56.55 32.79
N ARG A 55 3.66 56.59 33.92
CA ARG A 55 3.82 55.43 34.85
C ARG A 55 2.66 55.13 35.83
N TRP A 56 1.39 55.44 35.50
CA TRP A 56 0.29 55.36 36.49
C TRP A 56 -1.06 54.76 36.03
N ILE A 57 -1.25 54.37 34.77
CA ILE A 57 -2.50 53.69 34.33
C ILE A 57 -2.18 52.48 33.44
N LYS A 58 -1.70 51.38 34.06
CA LYS A 58 -1.61 50.07 33.40
C LYS A 58 -1.71 48.83 34.31
N GLY A 59 -2.08 49.02 35.57
CA GLY A 59 -2.20 47.93 36.57
C GLY A 59 -3.41 47.00 36.44
N GLN A 60 -4.15 47.03 35.31
CA GLN A 60 -5.38 46.26 35.11
C GLN A 60 -5.41 45.40 33.83
N SER A 61 -4.57 45.68 32.82
CA SER A 61 -4.54 44.89 31.58
C SER A 61 -3.99 43.48 31.81
N ASP A 62 -2.87 43.38 32.52
CA ASP A 62 -2.01 42.20 32.48
C ASP A 62 -2.62 41.01 33.25
N CYS A 63 -3.52 41.28 34.19
CA CYS A 63 -4.35 40.27 34.87
C CYS A 63 -5.38 39.63 33.92
N SER A 64 -5.98 40.41 33.01
CA SER A 64 -7.01 39.91 32.07
C SER A 64 -6.43 38.96 31.02
N THR A 65 -5.20 39.19 30.56
CA THR A 65 -4.52 38.29 29.62
C THR A 65 -4.15 36.96 30.28
N ALA A 66 -3.65 37.00 31.52
CA ALA A 66 -3.27 35.80 32.27
C ALA A 66 -4.46 34.89 32.57
N THR A 67 -5.60 35.47 32.98
CA THR A 67 -6.85 34.73 33.24
C THR A 67 -7.45 34.14 31.96
N ASN A 68 -7.36 34.84 30.82
CA ASN A 68 -7.81 34.31 29.52
C ASN A 68 -6.99 33.07 29.09
N ASP A 69 -5.66 33.09 29.22
CA ASP A 69 -4.82 31.92 28.90
C ASP A 69 -5.10 30.71 29.78
N GLU A 70 -5.29 30.92 31.09
CA GLU A 70 -5.63 29.86 32.04
C GLU A 70 -7.03 29.27 31.74
N SER A 71 -8.03 30.13 31.50
CA SER A 71 -9.39 29.68 31.11
C SER A 71 -9.39 28.89 29.80
N THR A 72 -8.53 29.25 28.84
CA THR A 72 -8.38 28.52 27.56
C THR A 72 -7.84 27.11 27.79
N PHE A 73 -6.83 26.95 28.66
CA PHE A 73 -6.30 25.63 29.00
C PHE A 73 -7.29 24.79 29.82
N ILE A 74 -8.00 25.42 30.78
CA ILE A 74 -9.06 24.75 31.57
C ILE A 74 -10.20 24.28 30.67
N SER A 75 -10.68 25.11 29.72
CA SER A 75 -11.71 24.71 28.75
C SER A 75 -11.27 23.52 27.88
N ALA A 76 -9.99 23.47 27.48
CA ALA A 76 -9.44 22.33 26.76
C ALA A 76 -9.36 21.06 27.63
N LEU A 77 -9.03 21.19 28.92
CA LEU A 77 -9.03 20.08 29.89
C LEU A 77 -10.44 19.55 30.17
N ASP A 78 -11.42 20.42 30.40
CA ASP A 78 -12.82 20.04 30.63
C ASP A 78 -13.37 19.30 29.38
N THR A 79 -13.04 19.77 28.17
CA THR A 79 -13.40 19.09 26.91
C THR A 79 -12.80 17.68 26.83
N GLN A 80 -11.54 17.47 27.23
CA GLN A 80 -10.94 16.13 27.27
C GLN A 80 -11.54 15.26 28.39
N LEU A 81 -11.95 15.86 29.52
CA LEU A 81 -12.57 15.15 30.64
C LEU A 81 -13.98 14.66 30.28
N GLU A 82 -14.80 15.48 29.62
CA GLU A 82 -16.11 15.07 29.10
C GLU A 82 -15.95 13.93 28.08
N LYS A 83 -15.01 14.05 27.13
CA LYS A 83 -14.72 13.00 26.14
C LYS A 83 -14.44 11.64 26.80
N VAL A 84 -13.56 11.63 27.81
CA VAL A 84 -13.20 10.42 28.58
C VAL A 84 -14.40 9.89 29.37
N ALA A 85 -15.19 10.75 30.03
CA ALA A 85 -16.32 10.33 30.85
C ALA A 85 -17.52 9.80 30.03
N LYS A 86 -17.76 10.38 28.86
CA LYS A 86 -18.78 9.97 27.89
C LYS A 86 -18.45 8.59 27.30
N PHE A 87 -17.21 8.40 26.83
CA PHE A 87 -16.75 7.11 26.32
C PHE A 87 -16.77 6.02 27.40
N PHE A 88 -16.27 6.32 28.60
CA PHE A 88 -16.33 5.39 29.73
C PHE A 88 -17.77 4.95 30.03
N THR A 89 -18.72 5.88 30.09
CA THR A 89 -20.13 5.55 30.38
C THR A 89 -20.75 4.68 29.29
N GLN A 90 -20.42 4.89 28.01
CA GLN A 90 -20.85 4.01 26.92
C GLN A 90 -20.30 2.58 27.06
N LYS A 91 -19.02 2.45 27.46
CA LYS A 91 -18.40 1.14 27.69
C LYS A 91 -18.88 0.46 28.98
N GLU A 92 -19.14 1.18 30.07
CA GLU A 92 -19.76 0.64 31.31
C GLU A 92 -21.12 -0.02 31.00
N VAL A 93 -21.98 0.64 30.20
CA VAL A 93 -23.26 0.08 29.76
C VAL A 93 -23.06 -1.17 28.87
N THR A 94 -22.01 -1.19 28.05
CA THR A 94 -21.68 -2.36 27.22
C THR A 94 -21.22 -3.54 28.08
N VAL A 95 -20.39 -3.30 29.11
CA VAL A 95 -19.96 -4.31 30.09
C VAL A 95 -21.16 -4.88 30.83
N GLY A 96 -22.06 -4.02 31.33
CA GLY A 96 -23.27 -4.45 32.06
C GLY A 96 -24.19 -5.32 31.21
N CYS A 97 -24.50 -4.90 29.99
CA CYS A 97 -25.34 -5.66 29.05
C CYS A 97 -24.70 -6.99 28.63
N LEU A 98 -23.37 -7.06 28.49
CA LEU A 98 -22.68 -8.32 28.23
C LEU A 98 -22.71 -9.26 29.44
N LEU A 99 -22.56 -8.74 30.66
CA LEU A 99 -22.70 -9.54 31.89
C LEU A 99 -24.13 -10.09 32.05
N GLU A 100 -25.14 -9.25 31.87
CA GLU A 100 -26.56 -9.64 31.92
C GLU A 100 -26.92 -10.73 30.88
N ASN A 101 -26.31 -10.67 29.69
CA ASN A 101 -26.46 -11.73 28.68
C ASN A 101 -25.71 -13.03 29.02
N VAL A 102 -24.63 -12.97 29.80
CA VAL A 102 -23.93 -14.16 30.33
C VAL A 102 -24.74 -14.78 31.47
N ASP A 103 -25.21 -13.97 32.43
CA ASP A 103 -26.05 -14.43 33.53
C ASP A 103 -27.36 -15.07 33.01
N ARG A 104 -28.05 -14.43 32.06
CA ARG A 104 -29.25 -15.00 31.41
C ARG A 104 -28.97 -16.31 30.63
N LYS A 105 -27.73 -16.56 30.17
CA LYS A 105 -27.35 -17.84 29.56
C LYS A 105 -27.10 -18.93 30.62
N LEU A 106 -26.51 -18.56 31.76
CA LEU A 106 -26.34 -19.47 32.89
C LEU A 106 -27.70 -19.98 33.39
N ASP A 107 -28.70 -19.10 33.51
CA ASP A 107 -30.09 -19.45 33.87
C ASP A 107 -30.78 -20.41 32.89
N THR A 108 -30.22 -20.62 31.69
CA THR A 108 -30.74 -21.56 30.68
C THR A 108 -29.95 -22.87 30.58
N CYS A 109 -28.91 -23.07 31.40
CA CYS A 109 -28.20 -24.34 31.50
C CYS A 109 -28.92 -25.28 32.50
N PRO A 110 -29.15 -26.56 32.16
CA PRO A 110 -29.72 -27.53 33.10
C PRO A 110 -28.74 -27.84 34.24
N GLU A 111 -29.25 -28.04 35.45
CA GLU A 111 -28.44 -28.06 36.69
C GLU A 111 -27.65 -29.36 36.96
N ASP A 112 -27.94 -30.48 36.28
CA ASP A 112 -27.36 -31.79 36.61
C ASP A 112 -25.97 -32.05 35.96
N PRO A 113 -24.93 -32.42 36.74
CA PRO A 113 -23.55 -32.51 36.24
C PRO A 113 -23.07 -33.93 35.87
N TYR A 114 -22.20 -34.01 34.85
CA TYR A 114 -21.29 -35.12 34.51
C TYR A 114 -21.85 -36.50 34.09
N PRO A 115 -21.36 -36.99 32.94
CA PRO A 115 -20.88 -38.36 32.80
C PRO A 115 -19.34 -38.39 32.90
N ASP A 116 -18.78 -39.17 33.84
CA ASP A 116 -17.41 -39.06 34.37
C ASP A 116 -16.21 -39.10 33.40
N ASN A 117 -16.38 -39.46 32.12
CA ASN A 117 -15.26 -39.86 31.25
C ASN A 117 -14.85 -38.89 30.12
N TYR A 118 -15.49 -37.73 29.96
CA TYR A 118 -15.22 -36.86 28.80
C TYR A 118 -14.25 -35.68 29.05
N MET A 119 -14.16 -35.14 30.27
CA MET A 119 -13.34 -33.94 30.55
C MET A 119 -11.95 -34.21 31.16
N THR A 120 -11.71 -35.38 31.75
CA THR A 120 -10.43 -35.73 32.39
C THR A 120 -9.24 -35.70 31.41
N LEU A 121 -9.45 -36.13 30.16
CA LEU A 121 -8.44 -36.06 29.09
C LEU A 121 -8.02 -34.64 28.68
N TYR A 122 -8.89 -33.63 28.84
CA TYR A 122 -8.59 -32.25 28.47
C TYR A 122 -7.66 -31.54 29.46
N THR A 123 -7.56 -32.01 30.70
CA THR A 123 -6.89 -31.25 31.77
C THR A 123 -5.44 -31.66 32.02
N GLN A 124 -4.99 -32.79 31.47
CA GLN A 124 -3.70 -33.41 31.81
C GLN A 124 -2.58 -33.18 30.79
N HIS A 125 -2.90 -32.95 29.51
CA HIS A 125 -1.88 -32.74 28.45
C HIS A 125 -1.59 -31.27 28.09
N SER A 126 -2.37 -30.30 28.58
CA SER A 126 -2.21 -28.86 28.30
C SER A 126 -1.00 -28.19 28.96
N GLY A 127 0.06 -28.95 29.28
CA GLY A 127 1.36 -28.43 29.71
C GLY A 127 2.32 -28.12 28.56
N SER A 128 1.97 -28.49 27.32
CA SER A 128 2.84 -28.33 26.14
C SER A 128 2.04 -28.05 24.88
N PHE A 129 2.50 -27.08 24.09
CA PHE A 129 2.08 -26.75 22.71
C PHE A 129 0.59 -26.93 22.33
N MET A 130 -0.21 -25.89 22.58
CA MET A 130 -1.12 -25.44 21.51
C MET A 130 -0.27 -24.90 20.35
N THR A 131 -0.60 -25.27 19.11
CA THR A 131 -0.02 -24.62 17.93
C THR A 131 -0.50 -23.16 17.86
N SER A 132 0.36 -22.24 17.42
CA SER A 132 0.03 -20.81 17.33
C SER A 132 -1.22 -20.54 16.50
N GLN A 133 -1.49 -21.37 15.50
CA GLN A 133 -2.65 -21.28 14.62
C GLN A 133 -3.99 -21.49 15.35
N ALA A 134 -4.09 -22.47 16.27
CA ALA A 134 -5.27 -22.70 17.09
C ALA A 134 -5.46 -21.61 18.17
N ARG A 135 -4.35 -21.04 18.65
CA ARG A 135 -4.37 -19.90 19.58
C ARG A 135 -4.85 -18.62 18.89
N ASN A 136 -4.36 -18.37 17.68
CA ASN A 136 -4.70 -17.18 16.89
C ASN A 136 -6.16 -17.19 16.43
N SER A 137 -6.72 -18.33 16.01
CA SER A 137 -8.13 -18.43 15.61
C SER A 137 -9.09 -18.24 16.80
N MET A 138 -8.73 -18.75 17.98
CA MET A 138 -9.47 -18.46 19.22
C MET A 138 -9.41 -16.97 19.58
N MET A 139 -8.26 -16.31 19.36
CA MET A 139 -8.08 -14.85 19.48
C MET A 139 -8.97 -14.08 18.51
N GLU A 140 -8.99 -14.48 17.24
CA GLU A 140 -9.71 -13.79 16.18
C GLU A 140 -11.22 -13.84 16.43
N ASN A 141 -11.76 -15.01 16.82
CA ASN A 141 -13.15 -15.13 17.26
C ASN A 141 -13.46 -14.28 18.52
N MET A 142 -12.47 -14.04 19.39
CA MET A 142 -12.57 -13.13 20.53
C MET A 142 -12.75 -11.67 20.09
N ILE A 143 -11.95 -11.22 19.12
CA ILE A 143 -12.02 -9.86 18.55
C ILE A 143 -13.33 -9.65 17.76
N ILE A 144 -13.80 -10.70 17.07
CA ILE A 144 -14.92 -10.61 16.12
C ILE A 144 -16.26 -10.22 16.76
N MET A 145 -16.60 -10.71 17.96
CA MET A 145 -17.84 -10.26 18.63
C MET A 145 -17.63 -8.89 19.32
N ARG A 146 -16.45 -8.65 19.90
CA ARG A 146 -16.12 -7.39 20.59
C ARG A 146 -16.29 -6.17 19.67
N ASN A 147 -15.93 -6.29 18.40
CA ASN A 147 -16.07 -5.22 17.40
C ASN A 147 -17.47 -5.09 16.76
N ASN A 148 -18.48 -5.87 17.17
CA ASN A 148 -19.87 -5.58 16.79
C ASN A 148 -20.49 -4.42 17.60
N ASN A 149 -19.90 -4.04 18.75
CA ASN A 149 -20.52 -3.13 19.73
C ASN A 149 -19.88 -1.71 19.83
N SER A 150 -19.00 -1.30 18.89
CA SER A 150 -18.58 0.11 18.78
C SER A 150 -18.23 0.52 17.35
N THR A 151 -18.68 1.70 16.93
CA THR A 151 -18.52 2.23 15.57
C THR A 151 -18.08 3.71 15.58
N THR A 152 -16.88 3.98 15.06
CA THR A 152 -16.38 5.30 14.59
C THR A 152 -15.18 5.09 13.64
N HIS A 153 -14.72 6.13 12.92
CA HIS A 153 -13.85 6.01 11.73
C HIS A 153 -12.66 7.00 11.68
N SER A 154 -11.45 6.48 11.36
CA SER A 154 -10.31 7.11 10.65
C SER A 154 -9.40 5.96 10.10
N LEU A 155 -8.78 5.90 8.90
CA LEU A 155 -7.93 6.80 8.08
C LEU A 155 -6.53 7.00 8.70
N GLN A 156 -5.35 6.80 8.05
CA GLN A 156 -4.98 6.55 6.63
C GLN A 156 -3.53 5.95 6.47
N ILE A 157 -3.25 5.29 5.32
CA ILE A 157 -2.06 5.37 4.37
C ILE A 157 -0.63 5.61 4.98
N SER A 158 0.52 4.96 4.63
CA SER A 158 1.25 4.87 3.32
C SER A 158 2.56 3.99 3.30
N VAL A 159 3.17 3.92 2.10
CA VAL A 159 4.45 3.38 1.57
C VAL A 159 5.78 3.75 2.29
N ALA A 160 6.74 2.82 2.29
CA ALA A 160 8.23 2.97 2.25
C ALA A 160 8.86 1.58 1.98
N ALA A 161 9.94 1.27 1.23
CA ALA A 161 11.22 1.87 0.79
C ALA A 161 12.43 1.03 1.34
N PRO A 162 13.53 0.81 0.58
CA PRO A 162 14.32 -0.44 0.66
C PRO A 162 15.63 -0.40 1.51
N PRO A 163 16.20 -1.57 1.90
CA PRO A 163 17.28 -1.67 2.91
C PRO A 163 18.74 -1.59 2.38
N PRO A 164 19.70 -1.10 3.21
CA PRO A 164 21.15 -1.14 2.98
C PRO A 164 21.84 -2.47 3.43
N PRO A 165 23.11 -2.73 3.02
CA PRO A 165 23.74 -4.06 3.09
C PRO A 165 24.43 -4.42 4.43
N PRO A 166 24.72 -5.72 4.67
CA PRO A 166 25.29 -6.21 5.93
C PRO A 166 26.81 -5.97 6.07
N SER A 167 27.24 -5.66 7.31
CA SER A 167 28.65 -5.65 7.74
C SER A 167 29.12 -7.05 8.19
N PRO A 168 30.40 -7.42 8.02
CA PRO A 168 30.83 -8.81 7.96
C PRO A 168 31.13 -9.48 9.31
N THR A 169 30.95 -10.81 9.35
CA THR A 169 31.52 -11.69 10.37
C THR A 169 33.02 -11.90 10.14
N ASN A 170 33.81 -11.82 11.20
CA ASN A 170 35.25 -12.14 11.18
C ASN A 170 35.50 -13.56 10.65
N ASN A 171 36.56 -13.71 9.85
CA ASN A 171 37.09 -15.01 9.46
C ASN A 171 38.61 -14.99 9.67
N ASN A 172 39.13 -15.90 10.51
CA ASN A 172 40.56 -15.95 10.82
C ASN A 172 41.35 -16.56 9.65
N ASN A 173 42.48 -15.97 9.26
CA ASN A 173 43.74 -16.73 9.16
C ASN A 173 45.01 -15.88 8.90
N SER A 174 46.12 -16.44 9.39
CA SER A 174 47.52 -16.32 8.91
C SER A 174 48.27 -14.97 8.90
N ASN A 175 49.34 -14.97 9.73
CA ASN A 175 50.72 -14.57 9.42
C ASN A 175 51.19 -13.10 9.56
N ASN A 176 51.89 -12.87 10.69
CA ASN A 176 53.25 -12.33 10.79
C ASN A 176 53.67 -11.14 9.90
N THR A 177 53.89 -9.97 10.53
CA THR A 177 55.24 -9.35 10.51
C THR A 177 55.48 -8.52 11.79
N ILE A 178 56.74 -8.20 12.06
CA ILE A 178 57.21 -7.57 13.30
C ILE A 178 57.53 -6.09 13.06
N THR A 179 57.08 -5.18 13.94
CA THR A 179 57.93 -4.10 14.51
C THR A 179 57.25 -3.35 15.65
N SER A 180 58.06 -2.71 16.50
CA SER A 180 57.68 -2.07 17.76
C SER A 180 57.57 -0.55 17.66
N ARG A 181 56.82 0.07 18.58
CA ARG A 181 57.36 1.08 19.53
C ARG A 181 56.35 1.52 20.60
N LEU A 182 56.88 2.13 21.65
CA LEU A 182 56.18 2.60 22.86
C LEU A 182 55.37 3.89 22.59
N GLY A 183 54.33 4.15 23.39
CA GLY A 183 53.55 5.41 23.37
C GLY A 183 52.63 5.56 24.60
N GLN A 184 53.04 6.38 25.55
CA GLN A 184 52.55 6.49 26.94
C GLN A 184 51.04 6.83 27.15
N GLN A 185 50.54 6.38 28.32
CA GLN A 185 49.46 6.95 29.15
C GLN A 185 49.73 8.45 29.54
N PRO A 186 48.83 9.20 30.25
CA PRO A 186 47.68 8.77 31.05
C PRO A 186 46.37 9.61 30.96
N ASN A 187 45.38 9.08 31.69
CA ASN A 187 44.18 9.69 32.30
C ASN A 187 44.13 11.22 32.50
N THR A 188 42.90 11.75 32.46
CA THR A 188 42.41 12.65 33.51
C THR A 188 41.18 12.03 34.20
N LEU A 189 40.86 12.50 35.41
CA LEU A 189 39.94 11.89 36.38
C LEU A 189 38.99 12.96 36.96
N ARG A 190 38.08 12.51 37.85
CA ARG A 190 37.46 13.29 38.94
C ARG A 190 36.13 13.99 38.54
N ASN A 191 34.94 13.48 38.91
CA ASN A 191 34.23 13.47 40.23
C ASN A 191 33.23 14.65 40.34
N ASP A 192 32.17 14.68 41.18
CA ASP A 192 31.61 13.71 42.16
C ASP A 192 30.06 13.79 42.19
N GLU A 193 29.46 12.67 42.61
CA GLU A 193 28.28 12.47 43.50
C GLU A 193 27.09 13.47 43.56
N GLU A 194 25.87 12.94 43.40
CA GLU A 194 24.80 13.03 44.42
C GLU A 194 23.75 11.91 44.19
N ASP A 195 23.27 11.28 45.27
CA ASP A 195 22.43 10.06 45.25
C ASP A 195 20.94 10.33 45.59
N GLU A 196 20.02 9.49 45.10
CA GLU A 196 19.27 8.56 45.97
C GLU A 196 18.16 7.72 45.27
N ILE A 197 18.13 6.44 45.66
CA ILE A 197 16.97 5.52 45.78
C ILE A 197 16.08 5.28 44.55
N ALA A 198 16.21 4.06 43.99
CA ALA A 198 15.14 3.30 43.37
C ALA A 198 15.20 1.82 43.80
N PRO A 199 14.09 1.12 44.09
CA PRO A 199 14.12 -0.26 44.58
C PRO A 199 14.31 -1.28 43.44
N SER A 200 15.29 -2.17 43.61
CA SER A 200 15.67 -3.23 42.67
C SER A 200 14.92 -4.54 42.92
N ILE A 201 14.64 -5.30 41.84
CA ILE A 201 14.47 -6.76 41.90
C ILE A 201 15.31 -7.38 40.78
N THR A 202 16.22 -8.28 41.14
CA THR A 202 17.30 -8.77 40.27
C THR A 202 16.96 -10.14 39.66
N THR A 203 17.22 -10.31 38.36
CA THR A 203 17.29 -11.63 37.71
C THR A 203 18.62 -12.32 38.02
N THR A 204 18.59 -13.45 38.73
CA THR A 204 19.75 -14.33 38.89
C THR A 204 19.90 -15.30 37.73
N VAL A 205 21.05 -15.24 37.06
CA VAL A 205 21.55 -16.27 36.13
C VAL A 205 22.62 -17.06 36.87
N LEU A 206 22.66 -18.38 36.67
CA LEU A 206 23.77 -19.24 37.09
C LEU A 206 24.18 -20.17 35.95
N ASN A 207 25.47 -20.15 35.65
CA ASN A 207 26.18 -21.23 34.97
C ASN A 207 26.47 -22.35 36.05
N ASP A 208 27.03 -23.53 35.79
CA ASP A 208 28.19 -23.80 34.93
C ASP A 208 28.45 -25.28 34.58
N GLU A 209 29.38 -25.46 33.63
CA GLU A 209 30.31 -26.58 33.39
C GLU A 209 29.86 -28.08 33.34
N LYS A 210 29.93 -28.62 32.12
CA LYS A 210 30.72 -29.81 31.68
C LYS A 210 30.91 -31.03 32.63
N ARG A 211 30.59 -32.23 32.12
CA ARG A 211 31.57 -33.35 32.08
C ARG A 211 31.23 -34.45 31.04
N ASN A 212 32.27 -35.03 30.43
CA ASN A 212 32.18 -36.24 29.60
C ASN A 212 32.28 -37.50 30.46
N ASN A 213 31.58 -38.59 30.08
CA ASN A 213 32.23 -39.77 29.48
C ASN A 213 31.24 -40.88 29.08
N SER A 214 31.72 -41.81 28.25
CA SER A 214 31.06 -43.06 27.87
C SER A 214 31.11 -44.13 28.96
N ASN A 215 30.26 -45.16 28.87
CA ASN A 215 30.72 -46.55 28.64
C ASN A 215 29.56 -47.54 28.35
N THR A 216 29.90 -48.61 27.65
CA THR A 216 29.04 -49.73 27.25
C THR A 216 29.21 -50.96 28.15
N THR A 217 28.13 -51.71 28.39
CA THR A 217 28.19 -53.18 28.58
C THR A 217 26.88 -53.86 28.14
N THR A 218 26.86 -55.21 28.10
CA THR A 218 25.99 -56.02 27.22
C THR A 218 25.20 -57.13 27.94
N SER A 219 24.37 -57.85 27.16
CA SER A 219 23.79 -59.20 27.42
C SER A 219 22.54 -59.27 28.33
N SER A 220 21.62 -60.23 28.24
CA SER A 220 21.11 -61.18 27.18
C SER A 220 19.89 -61.95 27.78
N THR A 221 19.10 -62.88 27.19
CA THR A 221 18.98 -63.60 25.89
C THR A 221 17.58 -64.28 25.82
N ILE A 222 17.11 -64.72 24.62
CA ILE A 222 16.13 -65.84 24.38
C ILE A 222 14.65 -65.64 24.85
N ALA A 223 13.58 -66.06 24.15
CA ALA A 223 13.35 -66.37 22.73
C ALA A 223 11.83 -66.46 22.37
N THR A 224 11.52 -66.24 21.08
CA THR A 224 10.39 -66.79 20.27
C THR A 224 8.97 -66.99 20.84
N THR A 225 8.00 -66.22 20.31
CA THR A 225 6.89 -66.74 19.47
C THR A 225 6.25 -65.59 18.67
N ALA A 226 5.46 -65.86 17.62
CA ALA A 226 5.11 -64.86 16.60
C ALA A 226 3.62 -64.78 16.23
N ALA A 227 3.10 -63.56 16.07
CA ALA A 227 1.92 -63.24 15.25
C ALA A 227 1.85 -61.74 14.89
N HIS A 228 1.58 -61.44 13.61
CA HIS A 228 1.21 -60.17 12.98
C HIS A 228 1.17 -58.84 13.79
N THR A 229 2.14 -57.96 13.54
CA THR A 229 2.00 -56.50 13.74
C THR A 229 1.67 -55.77 12.44
N LYS A 230 0.56 -55.01 12.40
CA LYS A 230 0.35 -53.95 11.41
C LYS A 230 1.09 -52.67 11.83
N GLY A 231 1.66 -51.95 10.87
CA GLY A 231 2.32 -50.66 11.12
C GLY A 231 1.36 -49.55 11.60
N PRO A 232 1.88 -48.49 12.23
CA PRO A 232 1.06 -47.46 12.87
C PRO A 232 0.35 -46.58 11.83
N SER A 233 -0.97 -46.40 11.99
CA SER A 233 -1.73 -45.40 11.24
C SER A 233 -1.43 -43.98 11.73
N HIS A 234 -1.35 -43.03 10.79
CA HIS A 234 -1.32 -41.60 11.12
C HIS A 234 -2.53 -41.24 11.99
N LYS A 235 -2.28 -40.67 13.18
CA LYS A 235 -3.35 -40.13 14.03
C LYS A 235 -3.79 -38.79 13.45
N MET A 236 -5.06 -38.71 13.03
CA MET A 236 -5.72 -37.46 12.61
C MET A 236 -5.68 -36.41 13.73
N SER A 237 -5.72 -35.13 13.33
CA SER A 237 -5.76 -33.97 14.25
C SER A 237 -6.99 -34.00 15.16
N PHE A 238 -6.90 -33.27 16.27
CA PHE A 238 -7.89 -33.32 17.35
C PHE A 238 -9.29 -32.85 16.93
N GLU A 239 -9.38 -31.72 16.20
CA GLU A 239 -10.64 -31.21 15.66
C GLU A 239 -11.30 -32.21 14.69
N SER A 240 -10.48 -32.91 13.90
CA SER A 240 -10.94 -33.94 12.96
C SER A 240 -11.37 -35.25 13.64
N ARG A 241 -11.22 -35.37 14.96
CA ARG A 241 -11.80 -36.46 15.77
C ARG A 241 -13.13 -36.05 16.39
N LEU A 242 -13.27 -34.79 16.82
CA LEU A 242 -14.48 -34.28 17.48
C LEU A 242 -15.72 -34.43 16.59
N SER A 243 -15.58 -34.20 15.28
CA SER A 243 -16.63 -34.29 14.25
C SER A 243 -17.02 -35.70 13.80
N THR A 244 -16.60 -36.76 14.53
CA THR A 244 -16.81 -38.16 14.07
C THR A 244 -17.59 -39.05 15.04
N GLN A 245 -17.81 -38.63 16.30
CA GLN A 245 -18.54 -39.42 17.32
C GLN A 245 -19.33 -38.53 18.31
N THR A 246 -20.28 -37.76 17.79
CA THR A 246 -21.27 -37.00 18.57
C THR A 246 -22.64 -37.11 17.89
N THR A 247 -23.71 -37.04 18.68
CA THR A 247 -25.09 -36.95 18.17
C THR A 247 -25.51 -35.49 18.08
N HIS A 248 -26.42 -35.11 17.17
CA HIS A 248 -26.77 -33.69 16.93
C HIS A 248 -27.19 -32.90 18.18
N ALA A 249 -27.79 -33.56 19.18
CA ALA A 249 -28.06 -32.94 20.48
C ALA A 249 -26.77 -32.52 21.22
N SER A 250 -25.75 -33.39 21.24
CA SER A 250 -24.46 -33.13 21.90
C SER A 250 -23.58 -32.13 21.15
N GLU A 251 -23.68 -32.05 19.81
CA GLU A 251 -23.01 -30.99 19.04
C GLU A 251 -23.50 -29.60 19.47
N SER A 252 -24.82 -29.39 19.53
CA SER A 252 -25.41 -28.09 19.92
C SER A 252 -25.03 -27.63 21.33
N PHE A 253 -24.89 -28.57 22.28
CA PHE A 253 -24.48 -28.26 23.66
C PHE A 253 -23.00 -27.90 23.76
N VAL A 254 -22.13 -28.60 23.02
CA VAL A 254 -20.69 -28.29 22.96
C VAL A 254 -20.46 -26.94 22.26
N GLU A 255 -21.22 -26.63 21.19
CA GLU A 255 -21.17 -25.33 20.53
C GLU A 255 -21.60 -24.19 21.48
N HIS A 256 -22.68 -24.40 22.25
CA HIS A 256 -23.14 -23.43 23.26
C HIS A 256 -22.11 -23.18 24.38
N LEU A 257 -21.46 -24.24 24.89
CA LEU A 257 -20.39 -24.11 25.89
C LEU A 257 -19.14 -23.40 25.32
N LEU A 258 -18.81 -23.60 24.05
CA LEU A 258 -17.71 -22.89 23.39
C LEU A 258 -18.02 -21.41 23.17
N ASP A 259 -19.26 -21.09 22.75
CA ASP A 259 -19.74 -19.70 22.61
C ASP A 259 -19.71 -18.94 23.95
N LEU A 260 -20.23 -19.57 25.02
CA LEU A 260 -20.22 -19.00 26.37
C LEU A 260 -18.79 -18.81 26.90
N ARG A 261 -17.89 -19.76 26.65
CA ARG A 261 -16.46 -19.64 27.01
C ARG A 261 -15.79 -18.47 26.28
N ILE A 262 -16.08 -18.27 25.00
CA ILE A 262 -15.55 -17.15 24.21
C ILE A 262 -16.07 -15.82 24.77
N GLN A 263 -17.36 -15.72 25.08
CA GLN A 263 -17.98 -14.51 25.63
C GLN A 263 -17.46 -14.15 27.02
N LEU A 264 -17.24 -15.13 27.91
CA LEU A 264 -16.61 -14.90 29.22
C LEU A 264 -15.21 -14.29 29.10
N ILE A 265 -14.37 -14.81 28.18
CA ILE A 265 -13.01 -14.27 27.99
C ILE A 265 -13.07 -12.88 27.33
N GLN A 266 -13.99 -12.64 26.38
CA GLN A 266 -14.21 -11.30 25.80
C GLN A 266 -14.60 -10.27 26.87
N LEU A 267 -15.54 -10.63 27.75
CA LEU A 267 -16.01 -9.77 28.83
C LEU A 267 -14.89 -9.48 29.85
N TYR A 268 -14.08 -10.49 30.18
CA TYR A 268 -12.89 -10.33 31.02
C TYR A 268 -11.90 -9.32 30.42
N ILE A 269 -11.53 -9.48 29.15
CA ILE A 269 -10.58 -8.60 28.47
C ILE A 269 -11.17 -7.18 28.37
N LEU A 270 -12.45 -7.03 28.01
CA LEU A 270 -13.08 -5.71 27.88
C LEU A 270 -13.19 -4.98 29.23
N ALA A 271 -13.46 -5.69 30.32
CA ALA A 271 -13.47 -5.12 31.67
C ALA A 271 -12.05 -4.73 32.15
N SER A 272 -11.03 -5.57 31.90
CA SER A 272 -9.65 -5.28 32.29
C SER A 272 -9.03 -4.13 31.47
N ASP A 273 -9.37 -4.05 30.18
CA ASP A 273 -9.02 -2.91 29.34
C ASP A 273 -9.68 -1.61 29.80
N LEU A 274 -10.92 -1.67 30.29
CA LEU A 274 -11.63 -0.52 30.84
C LEU A 274 -11.00 -0.04 32.16
N GLU A 275 -10.44 -0.96 32.97
CA GLU A 275 -9.65 -0.61 34.17
C GLU A 275 -8.35 0.10 33.78
N SER A 276 -7.60 -0.47 32.82
CA SER A 276 -6.42 0.14 32.21
C SER A 276 -6.70 1.53 31.61
N PHE A 277 -7.84 1.71 30.92
CA PHE A 277 -8.28 2.98 30.37
C PHE A 277 -8.47 4.05 31.47
N VAL A 278 -9.05 3.69 32.62
CA VAL A 278 -9.18 4.61 33.77
C VAL A 278 -7.82 4.97 34.34
N GLU A 279 -6.95 3.99 34.62
CA GLU A 279 -5.62 4.25 35.19
C GLU A 279 -4.74 5.13 34.29
N LEU A 280 -4.70 4.83 32.99
CA LEU A 280 -3.90 5.57 32.01
C LEU A 280 -4.37 7.01 31.86
N ASN A 281 -5.69 7.26 31.80
CA ASN A 281 -6.21 8.62 31.71
C ASN A 281 -6.03 9.39 33.03
N LYS A 282 -6.18 8.75 34.21
CA LYS A 282 -5.85 9.34 35.52
C LYS A 282 -4.37 9.76 35.59
N SER A 283 -3.48 8.91 35.07
CA SER A 283 -2.05 9.21 34.90
C SER A 283 -1.80 10.36 33.93
N ALA A 284 -2.53 10.42 32.81
CA ALA A 284 -2.39 11.46 31.79
C ALA A 284 -2.81 12.84 32.29
N PHE A 285 -3.98 12.98 32.93
CA PHE A 285 -4.41 14.21 33.57
C PHE A 285 -3.41 14.67 34.64
N SER A 286 -2.96 13.76 35.53
CA SER A 286 -2.01 14.11 36.58
C SER A 286 -0.64 14.58 36.05
N LYS A 287 -0.23 14.07 34.87
CA LYS A 287 1.04 14.44 34.21
C LYS A 287 0.95 15.70 33.35
N ILE A 288 -0.17 15.96 32.67
CA ILE A 288 -0.33 17.19 31.89
C ILE A 288 -0.51 18.40 32.81
N LEU A 289 -1.23 18.25 33.91
CA LEU A 289 -1.32 19.27 34.97
C LEU A 289 0.05 19.51 35.63
N LYS A 290 0.83 18.45 35.93
CA LYS A 290 2.22 18.63 36.43
C LYS A 290 3.13 19.35 35.43
N LYS A 291 2.83 19.24 34.12
CA LYS A 291 3.53 20.01 33.09
C LYS A 291 3.08 21.46 33.03
N TYR A 292 1.78 21.75 33.15
CA TYR A 292 1.26 23.12 33.26
C TYR A 292 1.90 23.85 34.43
N ASP A 293 1.81 23.29 35.65
CA ASP A 293 2.43 23.85 36.86
C ASP A 293 3.93 24.12 36.67
N LYS A 294 4.69 23.18 36.09
CA LYS A 294 6.15 23.31 35.91
C LYS A 294 6.55 24.32 34.82
N VAL A 295 5.74 24.52 33.78
CA VAL A 295 6.07 25.41 32.66
C VAL A 295 5.60 26.83 32.91
N LEU A 296 4.44 26.99 33.54
CA LEU A 296 3.76 28.29 33.72
C LEU A 296 3.77 28.78 35.18
N ASN A 297 4.50 28.09 36.06
CA ASN A 297 4.61 28.35 37.51
C ASN A 297 3.25 28.40 38.24
N GLY A 298 2.29 27.57 37.80
CA GLY A 298 0.95 27.46 38.38
C GLY A 298 0.82 26.43 39.50
N HIS A 299 -0.37 26.35 40.10
CA HIS A 299 -0.74 25.39 41.16
C HIS A 299 -2.01 24.56 40.83
N LEU A 300 -2.48 24.66 39.58
CA LEU A 300 -3.75 24.13 39.08
C LEU A 300 -3.91 22.61 39.28
N ARG A 301 -2.81 21.85 39.35
CA ARG A 301 -2.86 20.38 39.45
C ARG A 301 -3.61 19.83 40.64
N LYS A 302 -3.51 20.45 41.83
CA LYS A 302 -4.24 19.95 43.02
C LYS A 302 -5.73 20.23 42.86
N GLU A 303 -6.06 21.51 42.72
CA GLU A 303 -7.42 22.02 42.61
C GLU A 303 -8.23 21.32 41.50
N TYR A 304 -7.68 21.21 40.28
CA TYR A 304 -8.39 20.56 39.17
C TYR A 304 -8.50 19.04 39.33
N MET A 305 -7.48 18.37 39.90
CA MET A 305 -7.55 16.93 40.15
C MET A 305 -8.64 16.60 41.16
N ASP A 306 -8.65 17.31 42.28
CA ASP A 306 -9.54 17.00 43.41
C ASP A 306 -10.97 17.51 43.17
N THR A 307 -11.15 18.63 42.46
CA THR A 307 -12.46 19.24 42.19
C THR A 307 -13.15 18.69 40.93
N LYS A 308 -12.41 18.38 39.86
CA LYS A 308 -12.97 17.92 38.57
C LYS A 308 -12.68 16.46 38.28
N VAL A 309 -11.41 16.04 38.31
CA VAL A 309 -11.02 14.72 37.78
C VAL A 309 -11.47 13.58 38.69
N LEU A 310 -11.21 13.64 40.00
CA LEU A 310 -11.58 12.56 40.94
C LEU A 310 -13.10 12.47 41.19
N VAL A 311 -13.82 13.58 41.04
CA VAL A 311 -15.29 13.66 41.13
C VAL A 311 -15.96 13.10 39.87
N ALA A 312 -15.30 13.16 38.71
CA ALA A 312 -15.86 12.64 37.48
C ALA A 312 -16.01 11.10 37.54
N LYS A 313 -17.20 10.63 37.16
CA LYS A 313 -17.68 9.24 37.26
C LYS A 313 -16.64 8.13 36.98
N PRO A 314 -15.78 8.19 35.93
CA PRO A 314 -14.80 7.12 35.65
C PRO A 314 -13.76 6.91 36.76
N PHE A 315 -13.47 7.93 37.56
CA PHE A 315 -12.34 7.94 38.50
C PHE A 315 -12.76 7.76 39.97
N THR A 316 -14.07 7.63 40.23
CA THR A 316 -14.64 7.43 41.57
C THR A 316 -14.48 5.99 42.05
N ASP A 317 -14.28 5.79 43.36
CA ASP A 317 -14.07 4.46 43.94
C ASP A 317 -15.29 3.54 43.81
N VAL A 318 -16.50 4.10 43.73
CA VAL A 318 -17.74 3.36 43.45
C VAL A 318 -17.66 2.68 42.07
N THR A 319 -17.19 3.40 41.06
CA THR A 319 -17.01 2.86 39.70
C THR A 319 -15.91 1.79 39.66
N ALA A 320 -14.80 2.00 40.37
CA ALA A 320 -13.74 0.98 40.51
C ALA A 320 -14.25 -0.29 41.21
N GLY A 321 -15.07 -0.15 42.25
CA GLY A 321 -15.71 -1.26 42.96
C GLY A 321 -16.63 -2.09 42.05
N LYS A 322 -17.46 -1.43 41.23
CA LYS A 322 -18.29 -2.12 40.21
C LYS A 322 -17.44 -2.93 39.23
N LEU A 323 -16.37 -2.34 38.70
CA LEU A 323 -15.57 -3.00 37.67
C LEU A 323 -14.83 -4.24 38.21
N ARG A 324 -14.35 -4.17 39.46
CA ARG A 324 -13.81 -5.33 40.18
C ARG A 324 -14.85 -6.41 40.43
N TYR A 325 -16.07 -6.04 40.81
CA TYR A 325 -17.17 -7.00 40.95
C TYR A 325 -17.47 -7.75 39.63
N VAL A 326 -17.46 -7.07 38.48
CA VAL A 326 -17.63 -7.72 37.18
C VAL A 326 -16.48 -8.71 36.90
N LEU A 327 -15.23 -8.29 37.12
CA LEU A 327 -14.06 -9.16 36.94
C LEU A 327 -14.13 -10.39 37.84
N GLU A 328 -14.46 -10.24 39.12
CA GLU A 328 -14.63 -11.37 40.04
C GLU A 328 -15.81 -12.29 39.68
N ARG A 329 -16.94 -11.75 39.20
CA ARG A 329 -18.11 -12.55 38.76
C ARG A 329 -17.72 -13.42 37.56
N VAL A 330 -17.03 -12.85 36.57
CA VAL A 330 -16.50 -13.58 35.41
C VAL A 330 -15.43 -14.60 35.81
N GLU A 331 -14.51 -14.25 36.73
CA GLU A 331 -13.48 -15.16 37.22
C GLU A 331 -14.07 -16.37 37.96
N ARG A 332 -15.16 -16.18 38.72
CA ARG A 332 -15.91 -17.27 39.38
C ARG A 332 -16.66 -18.14 38.38
N VAL A 333 -17.51 -17.56 37.52
CA VAL A 333 -18.28 -18.32 36.51
C VAL A 333 -17.38 -19.17 35.62
N TYR A 334 -16.25 -18.63 35.14
CA TYR A 334 -15.30 -19.41 34.34
C TYR A 334 -14.62 -20.52 35.17
N ALA A 335 -14.40 -20.30 36.47
CA ALA A 335 -13.83 -21.33 37.36
C ALA A 335 -14.78 -22.51 37.55
N ASP A 336 -16.06 -22.22 37.81
CA ASP A 336 -17.08 -23.23 38.08
C ASP A 336 -17.34 -24.08 36.83
N MET A 337 -17.53 -23.44 35.65
CA MET A 337 -17.84 -24.14 34.41
C MET A 337 -16.64 -24.82 33.71
N PHE A 338 -15.43 -24.24 33.76
CA PHE A 338 -14.29 -24.69 32.94
C PHE A 338 -13.05 -25.12 33.74
N CYS A 339 -13.05 -24.94 35.06
CA CYS A 339 -11.92 -25.31 35.94
C CYS A 339 -12.33 -26.14 37.17
N ASN A 340 -13.56 -26.67 37.20
CA ASN A 340 -14.09 -27.48 38.31
C ASN A 340 -14.00 -26.75 39.67
N GLY A 341 -14.39 -25.46 39.69
CA GLY A 341 -14.32 -24.59 40.87
C GLY A 341 -12.93 -24.05 41.22
N HIS A 342 -11.86 -24.47 40.51
CA HIS A 342 -10.50 -24.00 40.80
C HIS A 342 -10.23 -22.57 40.28
N THR A 343 -10.64 -21.55 41.06
CA THR A 343 -10.52 -20.12 40.70
C THR A 343 -9.09 -19.73 40.30
N GLN A 344 -8.07 -20.23 41.00
CA GLN A 344 -6.66 -19.95 40.66
C GLN A 344 -6.23 -20.49 39.28
N ARG A 345 -6.88 -21.55 38.76
CA ARG A 345 -6.65 -22.06 37.40
C ARG A 345 -7.35 -21.18 36.36
N ALA A 346 -8.58 -20.74 36.66
CA ALA A 346 -9.36 -19.82 35.83
C ALA A 346 -8.63 -18.48 35.63
N ILE A 347 -8.25 -17.82 36.74
CA ILE A 347 -7.49 -16.56 36.75
C ILE A 347 -6.23 -16.67 35.90
N ARG A 348 -5.50 -17.79 36.00
CA ARG A 348 -4.27 -18.02 35.21
C ARG A 348 -4.55 -18.16 33.72
N GLN A 349 -5.66 -18.80 33.32
CA GLN A 349 -6.05 -18.90 31.91
C GLN A 349 -6.50 -17.55 31.35
N MET A 350 -7.40 -16.84 32.02
CA MET A 350 -7.90 -15.54 31.57
C MET A 350 -6.78 -14.49 31.48
N LYS A 351 -5.86 -14.44 32.45
CA LYS A 351 -4.66 -13.57 32.39
C LYS A 351 -3.64 -14.00 31.33
N THR A 352 -3.71 -15.24 30.82
CA THR A 352 -2.92 -15.68 29.66
C THR A 352 -3.54 -15.18 28.35
N HIS A 353 -4.87 -15.32 28.17
CA HIS A 353 -5.59 -14.77 27.02
C HIS A 353 -5.45 -13.24 26.95
N LEU A 354 -5.61 -12.52 28.07
CA LEU A 354 -5.38 -11.07 28.13
C LEU A 354 -3.95 -10.70 27.72
N ARG A 355 -2.93 -11.43 28.20
CA ARG A 355 -1.53 -11.17 27.85
C ARG A 355 -1.26 -11.38 26.36
N ASP A 356 -1.81 -12.45 25.78
CA ASP A 356 -1.66 -12.74 24.35
C ASP A 356 -2.38 -11.69 23.49
N GLN A 357 -3.53 -11.17 23.93
CA GLN A 357 -4.28 -10.11 23.25
C GLN A 357 -3.50 -8.80 23.25
N VAL A 358 -3.06 -8.35 24.43
CA VAL A 358 -2.24 -7.14 24.58
C VAL A 358 -0.90 -7.26 23.85
N SER A 359 -0.35 -8.47 23.73
CA SER A 359 0.83 -8.75 22.90
C SER A 359 0.52 -8.58 21.41
N TYR A 360 -0.58 -9.15 20.92
CA TYR A 360 -1.01 -9.01 19.52
C TYR A 360 -1.28 -7.54 19.14
N GLU A 361 -2.04 -6.82 19.96
CA GLU A 361 -2.38 -5.40 19.77
C GLU A 361 -1.13 -4.51 19.79
N ARG A 362 -0.20 -4.70 20.74
CA ARG A 362 1.06 -3.95 20.75
C ARG A 362 1.94 -4.24 19.53
N ASN A 363 2.00 -5.48 19.05
CA ASN A 363 2.80 -5.85 17.88
C ASN A 363 2.20 -5.33 16.56
N THR A 364 0.88 -5.17 16.46
CA THR A 364 0.21 -4.56 15.30
C THR A 364 0.32 -3.04 15.34
N VAL A 365 -0.04 -2.39 16.46
CA VAL A 365 0.09 -0.92 16.63
C VAL A 365 1.53 -0.46 16.50
N TRP A 366 2.51 -1.19 17.04
CA TRP A 366 3.92 -0.80 16.88
C TRP A 366 4.36 -0.85 15.42
N LYS A 367 3.93 -1.84 14.63
CA LYS A 367 4.20 -1.89 13.18
C LYS A 367 3.56 -0.71 12.45
N ASP A 368 2.28 -0.46 12.67
CA ASP A 368 1.55 0.59 11.93
C ASP A 368 2.00 2.01 12.37
N MET A 369 2.34 2.22 13.65
CA MET A 369 2.95 3.45 14.15
C MET A 369 4.36 3.67 13.60
N VAL A 370 5.19 2.61 13.51
CA VAL A 370 6.52 2.69 12.88
C VAL A 370 6.40 2.92 11.37
N SER A 371 5.37 2.41 10.70
CA SER A 371 5.05 2.76 9.31
C SER A 371 4.76 4.26 9.18
N GLN A 372 3.85 4.79 10.00
CA GLN A 372 3.51 6.22 9.98
C GLN A 372 4.71 7.11 10.34
N GLU A 373 5.54 6.74 11.34
CA GLU A 373 6.78 7.47 11.63
C GLU A 373 7.76 7.42 10.44
N ARG A 374 7.92 6.28 9.76
CA ARG A 374 8.77 6.15 8.55
C ARG A 374 8.27 7.01 7.40
N GLN A 375 6.95 7.11 7.18
CA GLN A 375 6.38 7.96 6.14
C GLN A 375 6.59 9.45 6.44
N ILE A 376 6.26 9.88 7.67
CA ILE A 376 6.28 11.28 8.08
C ILE A 376 7.72 11.81 8.11
N HIS A 377 8.67 11.00 8.59
CA HIS A 377 10.08 11.36 8.56
C HIS A 377 10.73 11.11 7.19
N GLY A 378 10.29 10.11 6.41
CA GLY A 378 10.81 9.83 5.07
C GLY A 378 10.58 10.94 4.04
N ALA A 379 9.63 11.85 4.30
CA ALA A 379 9.44 13.07 3.51
C ALA A 379 10.45 14.19 3.81
N HIS A 380 11.15 14.15 4.97
CA HIS A 380 12.01 15.25 5.43
C HIS A 380 13.38 14.84 6.00
N ILE A 381 13.66 13.54 6.15
CA ILE A 381 14.99 13.01 6.43
C ILE A 381 15.53 12.43 5.13
N ASN A 382 16.46 13.15 4.51
CA ASN A 382 17.44 12.51 3.65
C ASN A 382 18.22 11.53 4.52
N GLU A 383 17.93 10.23 4.41
CA GLU A 383 18.75 9.23 5.09
C GLU A 383 20.22 9.43 4.69
N PRO A 384 21.18 9.30 5.64
CA PRO A 384 22.60 9.34 5.32
C PRO A 384 22.96 8.07 4.54
N LYS A 385 22.72 8.12 3.23
CA LYS A 385 23.07 7.07 2.27
C LYS A 385 24.47 6.56 2.56
N ALA A 386 24.62 5.23 2.63
CA ALA A 386 25.95 4.61 2.68
C ALA A 386 26.83 5.21 1.57
N PRO A 387 28.09 5.60 1.85
CA PRO A 387 28.84 6.54 1.03
C PRO A 387 28.93 6.06 -0.43
N GLU A 388 28.16 6.70 -1.30
CA GLU A 388 28.13 6.40 -2.73
C GLU A 388 29.55 6.62 -3.29
N ARG A 389 30.02 5.71 -4.15
CA ARG A 389 31.37 5.82 -4.72
C ARG A 389 31.46 7.09 -5.56
N VAL A 390 32.14 8.10 -5.05
CA VAL A 390 32.43 9.35 -5.75
C VAL A 390 33.60 9.13 -6.69
N TYR A 391 33.45 9.51 -7.95
CA TYR A 391 34.51 9.48 -8.94
C TYR A 391 34.91 10.93 -9.28
N ARG A 392 36.21 11.23 -9.22
CA ARG A 392 36.77 12.54 -9.59
C ARG A 392 37.32 12.45 -11.02
N ILE A 393 36.69 13.19 -11.93
CA ILE A 393 36.82 12.97 -13.38
C ILE A 393 38.12 13.57 -13.96
N LEU A 394 38.60 14.69 -13.40
CA LEU A 394 39.89 15.29 -13.76
C LEU A 394 40.71 15.64 -12.49
N PRO A 395 42.06 15.54 -12.53
CA PRO A 395 42.90 15.84 -11.36
C PRO A 395 42.88 17.31 -10.92
N PHE A 396 42.46 18.23 -11.80
CA PHE A 396 42.46 19.69 -11.54
C PHE A 396 41.09 20.26 -11.14
N THR A 397 40.01 19.47 -11.10
CA THR A 397 38.65 19.97 -10.77
C THR A 397 38.12 19.34 -9.48
N ARG A 398 37.55 20.16 -8.58
CA ARG A 398 36.78 19.70 -7.41
C ARG A 398 35.34 19.29 -7.78
N LEU A 399 35.16 18.64 -8.93
CA LEU A 399 33.85 18.13 -9.34
C LEU A 399 33.74 16.67 -8.90
N GLU A 400 32.85 16.42 -7.94
CA GLU A 400 32.67 15.12 -7.29
C GLU A 400 31.28 14.59 -7.61
N ILE A 401 31.23 13.60 -8.52
CA ILE A 401 29.98 13.02 -9.02
C ILE A 401 29.81 11.60 -8.43
N PRO A 402 28.65 11.27 -7.85
CA PRO A 402 28.38 9.91 -7.37
C PRO A 402 28.18 8.92 -8.53
N ALA A 403 28.61 7.68 -8.33
CA ALA A 403 28.64 6.61 -9.34
C ALA A 403 27.36 6.49 -10.19
N LYS A 404 26.17 6.59 -9.58
CA LYS A 404 24.90 6.47 -10.30
C LYS A 404 24.67 7.63 -11.27
N GLN A 405 25.00 8.86 -10.87
CA GLN A 405 24.92 10.01 -11.77
C GLN A 405 25.97 9.94 -12.88
N LEU A 406 27.19 9.45 -12.59
CA LEU A 406 28.21 9.24 -13.62
C LEU A 406 27.73 8.26 -14.70
N HIS A 407 27.06 7.17 -14.33
CA HIS A 407 26.50 6.22 -15.29
C HIS A 407 25.45 6.86 -16.20
N ASN A 408 24.47 7.57 -15.63
CA ASN A 408 23.46 8.31 -16.40
C ASN A 408 24.08 9.39 -17.31
N VAL A 409 25.08 10.12 -16.86
CA VAL A 409 25.81 11.12 -17.67
C VAL A 409 26.56 10.46 -18.83
N LEU A 410 27.19 9.29 -18.60
CA LEU A 410 27.86 8.54 -19.67
C LEU A 410 26.86 8.01 -20.71
N LEU A 411 25.69 7.52 -20.29
CA LEU A 411 24.61 7.11 -21.19
C LEU A 411 24.06 8.30 -22.00
N PHE A 412 23.83 9.45 -21.35
CA PHE A 412 23.41 10.66 -22.03
C PHE A 412 24.44 11.14 -23.08
N LEU A 413 25.73 11.18 -22.71
CA LEU A 413 26.81 11.57 -23.62
C LEU A 413 26.95 10.58 -24.79
N LEU A 414 26.76 9.28 -24.57
CA LEU A 414 26.73 8.27 -25.63
C LEU A 414 25.57 8.52 -26.61
N SER A 415 24.35 8.67 -26.09
CA SER A 415 23.16 8.96 -26.91
C SER A 415 23.29 10.27 -27.67
N PHE A 416 23.84 11.32 -27.04
CA PHE A 416 24.05 12.62 -27.66
C PHE A 416 25.16 12.60 -28.74
N THR A 417 26.23 11.82 -28.52
CA THR A 417 27.27 11.61 -29.55
C THR A 417 26.68 10.87 -30.76
N PHE A 418 25.88 9.83 -30.53
CA PHE A 418 25.22 9.08 -31.60
C PHE A 418 24.17 9.94 -32.35
N PHE A 419 23.44 10.80 -31.64
CA PHE A 419 22.55 11.80 -32.25
C PHE A 419 23.30 12.77 -33.18
N ILE A 420 24.42 13.34 -32.73
CA ILE A 420 25.28 14.19 -33.59
C ILE A 420 25.74 13.44 -34.84
N ILE A 421 26.12 12.16 -34.71
CA ILE A 421 26.51 11.33 -35.85
C ILE A 421 25.34 11.17 -36.84
N LEU A 422 24.13 10.82 -36.37
CA LEU A 422 22.97 10.66 -37.25
C LEU A 422 22.56 11.96 -37.95
N VAL A 423 22.60 13.11 -37.27
CA VAL A 423 22.32 14.43 -37.89
C VAL A 423 23.28 14.73 -39.05
N ASN A 424 24.53 14.26 -38.99
CA ASN A 424 25.56 14.52 -40.01
C ASN A 424 25.66 13.43 -41.10
N VAL A 425 24.96 12.29 -40.95
CA VAL A 425 24.98 11.18 -41.92
C VAL A 425 23.63 11.12 -42.62
N ASN A 426 23.59 11.50 -43.90
CA ASN A 426 22.37 11.39 -44.71
C ASN A 426 22.08 9.92 -45.02
N ILE A 427 21.05 9.37 -44.36
CA ILE A 427 20.50 8.04 -44.60
C ILE A 427 19.33 8.11 -45.59
N PHE A 428 18.54 9.19 -45.52
CA PHE A 428 17.34 9.42 -46.33
C PHE A 428 17.61 10.44 -47.45
N GLY A 429 16.67 10.55 -48.40
CA GLY A 429 16.81 11.42 -49.57
C GLY A 429 16.83 12.91 -49.23
N HIS A 430 16.13 13.31 -48.17
CA HIS A 430 16.00 14.70 -47.75
C HIS A 430 16.50 14.96 -46.31
N VAL A 431 16.69 16.25 -46.01
CA VAL A 431 17.26 16.71 -44.73
C VAL A 431 16.26 16.57 -43.59
N GLU A 432 14.97 16.85 -43.84
CA GLU A 432 13.92 16.83 -42.81
C GLU A 432 13.68 15.40 -42.29
N GLU A 433 13.59 14.41 -43.20
CA GLU A 433 13.56 12.97 -42.88
C GLU A 433 14.75 12.56 -42.02
N ASN A 434 15.97 12.97 -42.42
CA ASN A 434 17.19 12.54 -41.76
C ASN A 434 17.32 13.14 -40.35
N HIS A 435 16.98 14.42 -40.17
CA HIS A 435 16.90 15.06 -38.87
C HIS A 435 15.78 14.47 -38.01
N CYS A 436 14.66 14.10 -38.61
CA CYS A 436 13.58 13.39 -37.92
C CYS A 436 14.01 12.01 -37.42
N PHE A 437 14.73 11.25 -38.25
CA PHE A 437 15.26 9.94 -37.89
C PHE A 437 16.27 10.05 -36.75
N ALA A 438 17.18 11.04 -36.81
CA ALA A 438 18.10 11.34 -35.71
C ALA A 438 17.35 11.66 -34.40
N LEU A 439 16.28 12.47 -34.46
CA LEU A 439 15.44 12.82 -33.31
C LEU A 439 14.66 11.61 -32.76
N LEU A 440 14.10 10.77 -33.63
CA LEU A 440 13.39 9.54 -33.27
C LEU A 440 14.34 8.56 -32.56
N VAL A 441 15.52 8.30 -33.13
CA VAL A 441 16.49 7.38 -32.53
C VAL A 441 17.09 7.95 -31.23
N PHE A 442 17.30 9.27 -31.14
CA PHE A 442 17.77 9.92 -29.92
C PHE A 442 16.74 9.87 -28.79
N SER A 443 15.47 10.20 -29.06
CA SER A 443 14.38 10.09 -28.07
C SER A 443 14.15 8.63 -27.66
N ALA A 444 14.18 7.69 -28.61
CA ALA A 444 14.13 6.25 -28.33
C ALA A 444 15.27 5.77 -27.41
N MET A 445 16.52 6.18 -27.66
CA MET A 445 17.64 5.86 -26.77
C MET A 445 17.48 6.46 -25.37
N LEU A 446 17.08 7.74 -25.28
CA LEU A 446 16.90 8.41 -23.99
C LEU A 446 15.77 7.79 -23.16
N TRP A 447 14.67 7.39 -23.80
CA TRP A 447 13.60 6.64 -23.13
C TRP A 447 14.01 5.20 -22.78
N ALA A 448 14.77 4.50 -23.63
CA ALA A 448 15.21 3.12 -23.40
C ALA A 448 16.33 2.97 -22.36
N THR A 449 17.12 4.03 -22.14
CA THR A 449 18.23 4.03 -21.16
C THR A 449 17.88 4.73 -19.84
N GLU A 450 16.75 5.46 -19.77
CA GLU A 450 16.38 6.38 -18.68
C GLU A 450 17.53 7.31 -18.23
N ALA A 451 18.41 7.70 -19.17
CA ALA A 451 19.57 8.56 -18.88
C ALA A 451 19.12 9.89 -18.26
N ILE A 452 17.98 10.42 -18.71
CA ILE A 452 17.19 11.47 -18.09
C ILE A 452 15.74 10.97 -17.88
N PRO A 453 14.93 11.58 -16.98
CA PRO A 453 13.55 11.15 -16.75
C PRO A 453 12.69 11.19 -18.02
N LEU A 454 11.80 10.21 -18.21
CA LEU A 454 11.01 10.04 -19.44
C LEU A 454 10.26 11.31 -19.89
N TYR A 455 9.70 12.06 -18.94
CA TYR A 455 9.00 13.32 -19.20
C TYR A 455 9.94 14.47 -19.61
N ALA A 456 11.21 14.44 -19.20
CA ALA A 456 12.21 15.42 -19.62
C ALA A 456 12.65 15.18 -21.07
N THR A 457 12.80 13.92 -21.48
CA THR A 457 12.94 13.55 -22.91
C THR A 457 11.76 14.06 -23.72
N SER A 458 10.53 13.92 -23.20
CA SER A 458 9.32 14.39 -23.88
C SER A 458 9.21 15.90 -24.02
N LEU A 459 9.81 16.69 -23.12
CA LEU A 459 9.96 18.14 -23.27
C LEU A 459 11.12 18.54 -24.21
N LEU A 460 12.11 17.66 -24.37
CA LEU A 460 13.25 17.88 -25.28
C LEU A 460 12.85 17.72 -26.76
N ILE A 461 11.86 16.87 -27.06
CA ILE A 461 11.34 16.64 -28.41
C ILE A 461 10.86 17.93 -29.11
N PRO A 462 9.89 18.71 -28.57
CA PRO A 462 9.45 19.95 -29.21
C PRO A 462 10.57 21.01 -29.28
N PHE A 463 11.48 21.02 -28.29
CA PHE A 463 12.66 21.89 -28.29
C PHE A 463 13.65 21.56 -29.42
N LEU A 464 13.74 20.30 -29.87
CA LEU A 464 14.63 19.88 -30.96
C LEU A 464 13.94 19.92 -32.34
N THR A 465 12.66 19.57 -32.42
CA THR A 465 11.89 19.51 -33.69
C THR A 465 11.98 20.81 -34.49
N VAL A 466 11.84 21.95 -33.81
CA VAL A 466 11.82 23.29 -34.42
C VAL A 466 13.20 23.75 -34.93
N PRO A 467 14.29 23.81 -34.13
CA PRO A 467 15.59 24.27 -34.61
C PRO A 467 16.29 23.31 -35.57
N LEU A 468 15.88 22.03 -35.61
CA LEU A 468 16.37 21.06 -36.59
C LEU A 468 15.62 21.15 -37.95
N GLY A 469 14.53 21.89 -38.06
CA GLY A 469 13.78 21.99 -39.32
C GLY A 469 13.12 20.68 -39.75
N VAL A 470 12.55 19.94 -38.79
CA VAL A 470 12.06 18.56 -39.01
C VAL A 470 10.74 18.49 -39.78
N MET A 471 9.92 19.55 -39.74
CA MET A 471 8.57 19.55 -40.29
C MET A 471 8.47 20.10 -41.71
N ARG A 472 7.47 19.62 -42.46
CA ARG A 472 7.09 20.10 -43.79
C ARG A 472 5.64 20.55 -43.81
N ASN A 473 5.36 21.49 -44.72
CA ASN A 473 4.00 21.82 -45.15
C ASN A 473 3.43 20.67 -46.01
N GLU A 474 2.12 20.69 -46.26
CA GLU A 474 1.43 19.74 -47.15
C GLU A 474 2.01 19.72 -48.58
N ASP A 475 2.56 20.85 -49.06
CA ASP A 475 3.28 20.97 -50.34
C ASP A 475 4.64 20.24 -50.38
N GLY A 476 5.05 19.58 -49.29
CA GLY A 476 6.36 18.92 -49.13
C GLY A 476 7.53 19.88 -48.85
N THR A 477 7.29 21.20 -48.80
CA THR A 477 8.33 22.20 -48.50
C THR A 477 8.60 22.30 -47.00
N HIS A 478 9.87 22.46 -46.60
CA HIS A 478 10.29 22.74 -45.22
C HIS A 478 9.44 23.84 -44.55
N MET A 479 8.83 23.51 -43.40
CA MET A 479 7.94 24.41 -42.66
C MET A 479 8.74 25.49 -41.91
N PRO A 480 8.37 26.78 -41.99
CA PRO A 480 9.07 27.84 -41.26
C PRO A 480 8.95 27.64 -39.74
N ALA A 481 10.05 27.86 -39.01
CA ALA A 481 10.16 27.53 -37.59
C ALA A 481 9.09 28.16 -36.68
N ALA A 482 8.55 29.33 -37.06
CA ALA A 482 7.48 30.01 -36.33
C ALA A 482 6.11 29.31 -36.44
N ASP A 483 5.86 28.56 -37.52
CA ASP A 483 4.63 27.82 -37.75
C ASP A 483 4.78 26.37 -37.30
N ALA A 484 5.96 25.75 -37.52
CA ALA A 484 6.32 24.46 -36.92
C ALA A 484 6.19 24.48 -35.39
N ALA A 485 6.62 25.57 -34.73
CA ALA A 485 6.40 25.72 -33.29
C ALA A 485 4.92 25.70 -32.89
N LYS A 486 4.03 26.34 -33.67
CA LYS A 486 2.58 26.36 -33.39
C LYS A 486 1.99 24.96 -33.54
N GLU A 487 2.30 24.26 -34.62
CA GLU A 487 1.77 22.91 -34.87
C GLU A 487 2.26 21.89 -33.86
N VAL A 488 3.56 21.90 -33.53
CA VAL A 488 4.10 21.02 -32.49
C VAL A 488 3.37 21.25 -31.17
N PHE A 489 3.24 22.50 -30.70
CA PHE A 489 2.53 22.78 -29.44
C PHE A 489 1.01 22.53 -29.52
N ALA A 490 0.38 22.61 -30.70
CA ALA A 490 -1.01 22.21 -30.91
C ALA A 490 -1.18 20.68 -30.81
N SER A 491 -0.31 19.90 -31.45
CA SER A 491 -0.32 18.43 -31.37
C SER A 491 -0.16 17.92 -29.94
N MET A 492 0.60 18.65 -29.09
CA MET A 492 0.75 18.37 -27.66
C MET A 492 -0.54 18.54 -26.84
N PHE A 493 -1.61 19.14 -27.36
CA PHE A 493 -2.86 19.35 -26.59
C PHE A 493 -4.11 19.04 -27.42
N ASN A 494 -4.28 17.76 -27.76
CA ASN A 494 -5.44 17.27 -28.50
C ASN A 494 -6.53 16.64 -27.59
N GLY A 495 -7.61 16.14 -28.20
CA GLY A 495 -8.72 15.48 -27.48
C GLY A 495 -8.31 14.22 -26.69
N THR A 496 -7.30 13.47 -27.14
CA THR A 496 -6.81 12.27 -26.43
C THR A 496 -6.05 12.61 -25.14
N ILE A 497 -5.36 13.76 -25.10
CA ILE A 497 -4.78 14.30 -23.84
C ILE A 497 -5.89 14.75 -22.87
N MET A 498 -6.99 15.31 -23.36
CA MET A 498 -8.16 15.60 -22.53
C MET A 498 -8.81 14.33 -21.96
N MET A 499 -8.88 13.23 -22.73
CA MET A 499 -9.32 11.92 -22.22
C MET A 499 -8.43 11.40 -21.08
N LEU A 500 -7.10 11.56 -21.18
CA LEU A 500 -6.16 11.17 -20.12
C LEU A 500 -6.42 11.95 -18.82
N LEU A 501 -6.57 13.28 -18.91
CA LEU A 501 -6.86 14.15 -17.77
C LEU A 501 -8.23 13.83 -17.13
N SER A 502 -9.24 13.53 -17.95
CA SER A 502 -10.55 13.04 -17.51
C SER A 502 -10.45 11.72 -16.75
N GLY A 503 -9.66 10.77 -17.27
CA GLY A 503 -9.37 9.50 -16.60
C GLY A 503 -8.76 9.71 -15.22
N PHE A 504 -7.79 10.62 -15.08
CA PHE A 504 -7.19 10.95 -13.78
C PHE A 504 -8.18 11.63 -12.81
N ALA A 505 -9.06 12.52 -13.29
CA ALA A 505 -10.12 13.10 -12.46
C ALA A 505 -11.10 12.02 -11.96
N LEU A 506 -11.51 11.11 -12.85
CA LEU A 506 -12.43 10.02 -12.55
C LEU A 506 -11.82 9.02 -11.55
N ALA A 507 -10.59 8.58 -11.82
CA ALA A 507 -9.79 7.71 -10.95
C ALA A 507 -9.56 8.34 -9.57
N GLY A 508 -9.23 9.64 -9.53
CA GLY A 508 -9.05 10.42 -8.31
C GLY A 508 -10.32 10.46 -7.47
N ALA A 509 -11.47 10.81 -8.07
CA ALA A 509 -12.74 10.86 -7.36
C ALA A 509 -13.18 9.48 -6.82
N LEU A 510 -13.07 8.41 -7.64
CA LEU A 510 -13.39 7.04 -7.22
C LEU A 510 -12.49 6.53 -6.08
N SER A 511 -11.23 7.00 -6.03
CA SER A 511 -10.26 6.64 -4.99
C SER A 511 -10.45 7.46 -3.71
N LYS A 512 -10.56 8.80 -3.82
CA LYS A 512 -10.72 9.76 -2.71
C LYS A 512 -11.93 9.46 -1.85
N TYR A 513 -13.07 9.15 -2.48
CA TYR A 513 -14.32 8.81 -1.78
C TYR A 513 -14.40 7.32 -1.39
N GLY A 514 -13.32 6.55 -1.55
CA GLY A 514 -13.21 5.16 -1.14
C GLY A 514 -14.08 4.18 -1.93
N ILE A 515 -14.69 4.61 -3.04
CA ILE A 515 -15.67 3.85 -3.82
C ILE A 515 -15.03 2.58 -4.39
N ALA A 516 -13.84 2.71 -4.99
CA ALA A 516 -13.05 1.59 -5.50
C ALA A 516 -12.69 0.57 -4.39
N LYS A 517 -12.29 1.06 -3.21
CA LYS A 517 -11.97 0.22 -2.04
C LYS A 517 -13.20 -0.51 -1.49
N ALA A 518 -14.33 0.18 -1.42
CA ALA A 518 -15.60 -0.39 -0.98
C ALA A 518 -16.05 -1.52 -1.94
N PHE A 519 -16.10 -1.25 -3.24
CA PHE A 519 -16.41 -2.22 -4.29
C PHE A 519 -15.50 -3.45 -4.21
N ALA A 520 -14.18 -3.25 -4.22
CA ALA A 520 -13.21 -4.34 -4.16
C ALA A 520 -13.38 -5.18 -2.89
N SER A 521 -13.56 -4.57 -1.71
CA SER A 521 -13.82 -5.30 -0.46
C SER A 521 -15.14 -6.09 -0.49
N HIS A 522 -16.16 -5.61 -1.22
CA HIS A 522 -17.47 -6.24 -1.33
C HIS A 522 -17.48 -7.45 -2.29
N VAL A 523 -16.71 -7.38 -3.39
CA VAL A 523 -16.49 -8.52 -4.29
C VAL A 523 -15.61 -9.57 -3.60
N LEU A 524 -14.49 -9.14 -3.03
CA LEU A 524 -13.50 -10.03 -2.41
C LEU A 524 -14.03 -10.76 -1.17
N SER A 525 -14.96 -10.16 -0.42
CA SER A 525 -15.64 -10.85 0.69
C SER A 525 -16.50 -12.04 0.28
N ARG A 526 -16.80 -12.21 -1.02
CA ARG A 526 -17.52 -13.37 -1.58
C ARG A 526 -16.60 -14.43 -2.20
N ALA A 527 -15.29 -14.22 -2.23
CA ALA A 527 -14.33 -15.17 -2.82
C ALA A 527 -14.19 -16.50 -2.04
N GLY A 528 -14.74 -16.56 -0.83
CA GLY A 528 -14.58 -17.69 0.09
C GLY A 528 -13.18 -17.74 0.70
N THR A 529 -12.78 -18.93 1.18
CA THR A 529 -11.55 -19.14 1.94
C THR A 529 -10.44 -19.87 1.16
N ARG A 530 -10.72 -20.49 0.01
CA ARG A 530 -9.74 -21.33 -0.70
C ARG A 530 -8.79 -20.48 -1.55
N PRO A 531 -7.45 -20.61 -1.44
CA PRO A 531 -6.50 -19.74 -2.13
C PRO A 531 -6.73 -19.61 -3.64
N ARG A 532 -7.04 -20.71 -4.36
CA ARG A 532 -7.31 -20.65 -5.81
C ARG A 532 -8.41 -19.66 -6.21
N TRP A 533 -9.46 -19.53 -5.39
CA TRP A 533 -10.62 -18.68 -5.68
C TRP A 533 -10.43 -17.26 -5.17
N VAL A 534 -9.75 -17.09 -4.03
CA VAL A 534 -9.29 -15.77 -3.54
C VAL A 534 -8.34 -15.13 -4.57
N LEU A 535 -7.41 -15.90 -5.15
CA LEU A 535 -6.52 -15.46 -6.23
C LEU A 535 -7.33 -15.00 -7.47
N LEU A 536 -8.26 -15.82 -7.97
CA LEU A 536 -9.07 -15.44 -9.13
C LEU A 536 -9.91 -14.18 -8.85
N ALA A 537 -10.51 -14.09 -7.67
CA ALA A 537 -11.33 -12.94 -7.29
C ALA A 537 -10.51 -11.65 -7.20
N ILE A 538 -9.32 -11.66 -6.59
CA ILE A 538 -8.48 -10.47 -6.55
C ILE A 538 -7.90 -10.12 -7.93
N MET A 539 -7.59 -11.11 -8.78
CA MET A 539 -7.18 -10.86 -10.17
C MET A 539 -8.29 -10.21 -10.99
N LEU A 540 -9.54 -10.69 -10.90
CA LEU A 540 -10.68 -10.09 -11.59
C LEU A 540 -11.00 -8.68 -11.07
N VAL A 541 -10.89 -8.46 -9.75
CA VAL A 541 -11.02 -7.12 -9.15
C VAL A 541 -9.90 -6.17 -9.61
N ALA A 542 -8.65 -6.64 -9.68
CA ALA A 542 -7.52 -5.86 -10.16
C ALA A 542 -7.65 -5.52 -11.65
N ALA A 543 -8.05 -6.47 -12.50
CA ALA A 543 -8.30 -6.21 -13.90
C ALA A 543 -9.43 -5.20 -14.12
N PHE A 544 -10.56 -5.37 -13.43
CA PHE A 544 -11.72 -4.47 -13.52
C PHE A 544 -11.44 -3.08 -12.94
N LEU A 545 -10.67 -2.94 -11.86
CA LEU A 545 -10.29 -1.61 -11.38
C LEU A 545 -9.26 -0.93 -12.31
N SER A 546 -8.35 -1.70 -12.93
CA SER A 546 -7.34 -1.16 -13.85
C SER A 546 -7.97 -0.55 -15.11
N MET A 547 -9.06 -1.15 -15.60
CA MET A 547 -9.93 -0.65 -16.68
C MET A 547 -10.44 0.80 -16.48
N TRP A 548 -10.63 1.24 -15.23
CA TRP A 548 -11.30 2.51 -14.91
C TRP A 548 -10.44 3.51 -14.12
N ILE A 549 -9.41 3.05 -13.41
CA ILE A 549 -8.58 3.89 -12.53
C ILE A 549 -7.22 4.16 -13.17
N SER A 550 -6.45 3.09 -13.41
CA SER A 550 -5.17 3.05 -14.15
C SER A 550 -4.43 1.78 -13.79
N ASN A 551 -3.49 1.40 -14.66
CA ASN A 551 -2.46 0.42 -14.35
C ASN A 551 -1.50 0.84 -13.20
N VAL A 552 -1.40 2.13 -12.83
CA VAL A 552 -0.51 2.58 -11.74
C VAL A 552 -1.16 2.48 -10.36
N ALA A 553 -2.35 3.06 -10.18
CA ALA A 553 -2.97 3.16 -8.85
C ALA A 553 -3.68 1.88 -8.39
N THR A 554 -4.25 1.11 -9.33
CA THR A 554 -4.98 -0.12 -9.05
C THR A 554 -4.18 -1.19 -8.29
N PRO A 555 -2.96 -1.58 -8.71
CA PRO A 555 -2.20 -2.62 -8.00
C PRO A 555 -1.94 -2.20 -6.56
N VAL A 556 -1.56 -0.95 -6.30
CA VAL A 556 -1.34 -0.40 -4.94
C VAL A 556 -2.60 -0.50 -4.07
N LEU A 557 -3.78 -0.21 -4.64
CA LEU A 557 -5.06 -0.34 -3.96
C LEU A 557 -5.37 -1.82 -3.63
N CYS A 558 -5.12 -2.73 -4.56
CA CYS A 558 -5.33 -4.16 -4.37
C CYS A 558 -4.35 -4.78 -3.37
N PHE A 559 -3.06 -4.39 -3.38
CA PHE A 559 -2.08 -4.78 -2.37
C PHE A 559 -2.51 -4.31 -0.97
N SER A 560 -2.97 -3.06 -0.86
CA SER A 560 -3.51 -2.47 0.39
C SER A 560 -4.80 -3.15 0.90
N LEU A 561 -5.45 -3.98 0.07
CA LEU A 561 -6.61 -4.79 0.46
C LEU A 561 -6.22 -6.20 0.89
N ILE A 562 -5.16 -6.79 0.31
CA ILE A 562 -4.70 -8.14 0.69
C ILE A 562 -3.59 -8.15 1.75
N ASP A 563 -2.98 -7.02 2.10
CA ASP A 563 -1.99 -6.91 3.20
C ASP A 563 -2.48 -7.58 4.51
N PRO A 564 -3.75 -7.44 4.96
CA PRO A 564 -4.26 -8.21 6.09
C PRO A 564 -4.20 -9.73 5.93
N ILE A 565 -4.37 -10.26 4.70
CA ILE A 565 -4.15 -11.68 4.41
C ILE A 565 -2.66 -12.01 4.45
N LEU A 566 -1.81 -11.20 3.80
CA LEU A 566 -0.36 -11.41 3.75
C LEU A 566 0.25 -11.48 5.16
N ARG A 567 -0.16 -10.58 6.08
CA ARG A 567 0.23 -10.58 7.50
C ARG A 567 -0.20 -11.83 8.29
N THR A 568 -1.12 -12.65 7.77
CA THR A 568 -1.57 -13.93 8.40
C THR A 568 -0.93 -15.18 7.79
N LEU A 569 -0.22 -15.05 6.67
CA LEU A 569 0.46 -16.20 6.05
C LEU A 569 1.68 -16.65 6.87
N PRO A 570 2.02 -17.96 6.86
CA PRO A 570 3.26 -18.43 7.46
C PRO A 570 4.49 -17.96 6.66
N ASP A 571 5.60 -17.79 7.36
CA ASP A 571 6.90 -17.37 6.81
C ASP A 571 7.29 -18.15 5.53
N ASN A 572 7.67 -17.43 4.47
CA ASN A 572 8.00 -17.99 3.15
C ASN A 572 6.87 -18.80 2.46
N SER A 573 5.60 -18.58 2.81
CA SER A 573 4.47 -19.17 2.08
C SER A 573 4.46 -18.72 0.60
N PRO A 574 4.37 -19.65 -0.38
CA PRO A 574 4.26 -19.30 -1.80
C PRO A 574 2.94 -18.61 -2.16
N VAL A 575 1.96 -18.57 -1.24
CA VAL A 575 0.67 -17.90 -1.46
C VAL A 575 0.83 -16.38 -1.56
N GLY A 576 1.72 -15.77 -0.76
CA GLY A 576 1.94 -14.32 -0.77
C GLY A 576 2.47 -13.81 -2.11
N PRO A 577 3.61 -14.34 -2.60
CA PRO A 577 4.14 -14.01 -3.93
C PRO A 577 3.12 -14.29 -5.05
N CYS A 578 2.37 -15.40 -4.97
CA CYS A 578 1.34 -15.76 -5.95
C CYS A 578 0.19 -14.73 -6.02
N LEU A 579 -0.31 -14.25 -4.88
CA LEU A 579 -1.35 -13.21 -4.82
C LEU A 579 -0.84 -11.87 -5.36
N LEU A 580 0.38 -11.48 -5.00
CA LEU A 580 1.00 -10.22 -5.46
C LEU A 580 1.27 -10.22 -6.96
N LEU A 581 1.84 -11.30 -7.49
CA LEU A 581 2.11 -11.46 -8.92
C LEU A 581 0.80 -11.56 -9.74
N GLY A 582 -0.23 -12.21 -9.18
CA GLY A 582 -1.58 -12.21 -9.75
C GLY A 582 -2.17 -10.81 -9.89
N ILE A 583 -2.11 -9.98 -8.84
CA ILE A 583 -2.54 -8.58 -8.91
C ILE A 583 -1.74 -7.80 -9.96
N ALA A 584 -0.42 -7.96 -10.00
CA ALA A 584 0.45 -7.24 -10.94
C ALA A 584 0.08 -7.55 -12.39
N LEU A 585 0.12 -8.82 -12.77
CA LEU A 585 -0.16 -9.28 -14.13
C LEU A 585 -1.62 -8.97 -14.52
N ALA A 586 -2.59 -9.19 -13.62
CA ALA A 586 -3.99 -8.85 -13.90
C ALA A 586 -4.23 -7.33 -14.02
N SER A 587 -3.44 -6.48 -13.34
CA SER A 587 -3.51 -5.02 -13.52
C SER A 587 -2.94 -4.60 -14.88
N CYS A 588 -1.88 -5.23 -15.38
CA CYS A 588 -1.38 -5.03 -16.74
C CYS A 588 -2.43 -5.49 -17.78
N ILE A 589 -3.02 -6.69 -17.61
CA ILE A 589 -4.05 -7.22 -18.51
C ILE A 589 -5.31 -6.31 -18.51
N GLY A 590 -5.81 -5.93 -17.34
CA GLY A 590 -6.90 -4.95 -17.24
C GLY A 590 -6.54 -3.60 -17.87
N GLY A 591 -5.26 -3.23 -17.84
CA GLY A 591 -4.73 -2.00 -18.41
C GLY A 591 -4.93 -1.84 -19.93
N MET A 592 -5.19 -2.92 -20.69
CA MET A 592 -5.49 -2.83 -22.14
C MET A 592 -6.99 -2.73 -22.46
N THR A 593 -7.88 -2.93 -21.48
CA THR A 593 -9.32 -3.11 -21.73
C THR A 593 -10.07 -1.86 -22.13
N SER A 594 -9.54 -0.67 -21.83
CA SER A 594 -10.21 0.61 -22.00
C SER A 594 -9.27 1.63 -22.66
N PRO A 595 -9.75 2.54 -23.53
CA PRO A 595 -8.91 3.58 -24.10
C PRO A 595 -8.15 4.41 -23.05
N ILE A 596 -8.75 4.65 -21.87
CA ILE A 596 -8.14 5.49 -20.82
C ILE A 596 -7.29 4.74 -19.79
N SER A 597 -7.30 3.40 -19.75
CA SER A 597 -6.70 2.65 -18.63
C SER A 597 -5.16 2.65 -18.61
N SER A 598 -4.53 2.86 -19.77
CA SER A 598 -3.08 2.99 -19.91
C SER A 598 -2.69 3.99 -21.02
N PRO A 599 -1.56 4.71 -20.90
CA PRO A 599 -1.14 5.71 -21.89
C PRO A 599 -0.90 5.14 -23.30
N GLN A 600 -0.43 3.90 -23.42
CA GLN A 600 -0.26 3.26 -24.74
C GLN A 600 -1.57 3.10 -25.51
N ASN A 601 -2.72 2.95 -24.83
CA ASN A 601 -4.02 2.82 -25.47
C ASN A 601 -4.46 4.17 -26.07
N ILE A 602 -4.26 5.26 -25.33
CA ILE A 602 -4.42 6.65 -25.80
C ILE A 602 -3.56 6.92 -27.04
N VAL A 603 -2.30 6.49 -27.05
CA VAL A 603 -1.44 6.58 -28.24
C VAL A 603 -2.01 5.74 -29.39
N THR A 604 -2.47 4.53 -29.12
CA THR A 604 -3.09 3.66 -30.15
C THR A 604 -4.28 4.33 -30.82
N VAL A 605 -5.17 4.97 -30.04
CA VAL A 605 -6.37 5.67 -30.54
C VAL A 605 -6.04 6.90 -31.39
N GLN A 606 -4.87 7.53 -31.22
CA GLN A 606 -4.42 8.63 -32.09
C GLN A 606 -4.18 8.17 -33.54
N TYR A 607 -3.66 6.94 -33.73
CA TYR A 607 -3.25 6.41 -35.03
C TYR A 607 -4.31 5.54 -35.71
N MET A 608 -5.58 5.69 -35.32
CA MET A 608 -6.71 5.02 -35.98
C MET A 608 -7.68 6.03 -36.59
N ASN A 609 -7.94 5.86 -37.88
CA ASN A 609 -8.83 6.71 -38.66
C ASN A 609 -9.79 5.85 -39.51
N PRO A 610 -11.11 5.92 -39.32
CA PRO A 610 -11.79 6.60 -38.21
C PRO A 610 -11.43 5.98 -36.85
N SER A 611 -11.57 6.76 -35.78
CA SER A 611 -11.38 6.26 -34.41
C SER A 611 -12.39 5.13 -34.11
N PRO A 612 -12.01 4.04 -33.44
CA PRO A 612 -12.93 2.92 -33.16
C PRO A 612 -14.04 3.26 -32.16
N GLY A 613 -13.92 4.40 -31.46
CA GLY A 613 -14.74 4.71 -30.29
C GLY A 613 -14.63 3.66 -29.19
N TRP A 614 -15.45 3.80 -28.15
CA TRP A 614 -15.41 2.90 -27.00
C TRP A 614 -16.05 1.53 -27.28
N GLY A 615 -17.08 1.48 -28.14
CA GLY A 615 -17.82 0.25 -28.44
C GLY A 615 -16.96 -0.82 -29.10
N ILE A 616 -16.21 -0.46 -30.16
CA ILE A 616 -15.35 -1.40 -30.88
C ILE A 616 -14.12 -1.75 -30.03
N TRP A 617 -13.52 -0.78 -29.32
CA TRP A 617 -12.41 -1.07 -28.39
C TRP A 617 -12.82 -2.13 -27.36
N PHE A 618 -13.98 -1.99 -26.73
CA PHE A 618 -14.49 -2.98 -25.76
C PHE A 618 -14.81 -4.34 -26.41
N ALA A 619 -15.40 -4.36 -27.60
CA ALA A 619 -15.73 -5.60 -28.31
C ALA A 619 -14.48 -6.48 -28.57
N ILE A 620 -13.33 -5.85 -28.85
CA ILE A 620 -12.05 -6.53 -29.10
C ILE A 620 -11.31 -6.81 -27.78
N ALA A 621 -11.11 -5.79 -26.95
CA ALA A 621 -10.18 -5.85 -25.81
C ALA A 621 -10.73 -6.64 -24.61
N LEU A 622 -12.06 -6.62 -24.38
CA LEU A 622 -12.64 -7.35 -23.24
C LEU A 622 -12.47 -8.87 -23.40
N PRO A 623 -12.86 -9.54 -24.51
CA PRO A 623 -12.63 -10.97 -24.69
C PRO A 623 -11.15 -11.38 -24.49
N ILE A 624 -10.22 -10.67 -25.14
CA ILE A 624 -8.77 -10.94 -25.03
C ILE A 624 -8.32 -10.86 -23.55
N SER A 625 -8.69 -9.80 -22.85
CA SER A 625 -8.31 -9.61 -21.44
C SER A 625 -8.85 -10.70 -20.52
N ILE A 626 -10.09 -11.17 -20.74
CA ILE A 626 -10.74 -12.20 -19.93
C ILE A 626 -10.00 -13.54 -20.10
N PHE A 627 -9.71 -13.95 -21.35
CA PHE A 627 -8.93 -15.17 -21.60
C PHE A 627 -7.50 -15.05 -21.05
N SER A 628 -6.83 -13.90 -21.20
CA SER A 628 -5.51 -13.64 -20.63
C SER A 628 -5.50 -13.74 -19.09
N VAL A 629 -6.51 -13.21 -18.38
CA VAL A 629 -6.61 -13.33 -16.92
C VAL A 629 -6.80 -14.80 -16.51
N PHE A 630 -7.64 -15.57 -17.20
CA PHE A 630 -7.84 -16.99 -16.89
C PHE A 630 -6.58 -17.84 -17.16
N VAL A 631 -5.83 -17.57 -18.22
CA VAL A 631 -4.55 -18.25 -18.48
C VAL A 631 -3.49 -17.84 -17.44
N CYS A 632 -3.36 -16.56 -17.12
CA CYS A 632 -2.46 -16.07 -16.07
C CYS A 632 -2.76 -16.75 -14.72
N TRP A 633 -4.04 -16.88 -14.35
CA TRP A 633 -4.48 -17.59 -13.15
C TRP A 633 -4.09 -19.07 -13.19
N GLY A 634 -4.32 -19.76 -14.32
CA GLY A 634 -3.91 -21.15 -14.50
C GLY A 634 -2.40 -21.37 -14.36
N LEU A 635 -1.58 -20.47 -14.93
CA LEU A 635 -0.11 -20.48 -14.81
C LEU A 635 0.33 -20.27 -13.36
N LEU A 636 -0.24 -19.29 -12.65
CA LEU A 636 0.03 -19.04 -11.23
C LEU A 636 -0.30 -20.24 -10.34
N LEU A 637 -1.43 -20.93 -10.61
CA LEU A 637 -1.78 -22.17 -9.91
C LEU A 637 -0.81 -23.32 -10.23
N MET A 638 -0.33 -23.44 -11.47
CA MET A 638 0.63 -24.47 -11.89
C MET A 638 2.00 -24.30 -11.22
N VAL A 639 2.48 -23.05 -11.15
CA VAL A 639 3.79 -22.66 -10.59
C VAL A 639 3.77 -22.69 -9.05
N TYR A 640 2.92 -21.89 -8.41
CA TYR A 640 2.96 -21.69 -6.95
C TYR A 640 2.13 -22.70 -6.14
N ARG A 641 1.15 -23.37 -6.78
CA ARG A 641 0.32 -24.44 -6.19
C ARG A 641 -0.26 -24.08 -4.80
N PRO A 642 -0.89 -22.90 -4.64
CA PRO A 642 -1.11 -22.27 -3.33
C PRO A 642 -1.95 -23.10 -2.35
N ASP A 643 -2.90 -23.90 -2.84
CA ASP A 643 -3.73 -24.78 -2.00
C ASP A 643 -2.93 -25.86 -1.24
N ARG A 644 -1.68 -26.15 -1.63
CA ARG A 644 -0.79 -27.07 -0.89
C ARG A 644 -0.10 -26.40 0.30
N ALA A 645 -0.03 -25.07 0.33
CA ALA A 645 0.68 -24.31 1.37
C ALA A 645 -0.28 -23.79 2.44
N CYS A 646 -1.50 -23.40 2.08
CA CYS A 646 -2.55 -23.01 3.01
C CYS A 646 -3.89 -23.59 2.54
N ALA A 647 -4.61 -24.32 3.41
CA ALA A 647 -5.92 -24.88 3.05
C ALA A 647 -7.01 -23.78 2.97
N HIS A 648 -6.92 -22.79 3.86
CA HIS A 648 -7.87 -21.69 4.00
C HIS A 648 -7.12 -20.38 4.28
N LEU A 649 -7.67 -19.27 3.79
CA LEU A 649 -7.27 -17.89 4.03
C LEU A 649 -8.39 -17.16 4.79
N ASN A 650 -8.01 -16.17 5.59
CA ASN A 650 -8.97 -15.35 6.33
C ASN A 650 -9.79 -14.48 5.36
N THR A 651 -11.10 -14.45 5.54
CA THR A 651 -12.00 -13.71 4.65
C THR A 651 -11.92 -12.21 4.91
N ILE A 652 -11.63 -11.42 3.87
CA ILE A 652 -11.71 -9.97 3.95
C ILE A 652 -13.18 -9.58 4.15
N LYS A 653 -13.47 -8.90 5.27
CA LYS A 653 -14.82 -8.42 5.56
C LYS A 653 -15.14 -7.20 4.68
N PRO A 654 -16.39 -7.07 4.18
CA PRO A 654 -16.76 -5.93 3.35
C PRO A 654 -16.77 -4.65 4.18
N THR A 655 -16.35 -3.54 3.57
CA THR A 655 -16.34 -2.21 4.23
C THR A 655 -17.79 -1.75 4.46
N LYS A 656 -18.30 -1.91 5.69
CA LYS A 656 -19.68 -1.56 6.07
C LYS A 656 -19.86 -0.04 6.30
N GLY A 657 -19.82 0.74 5.23
CA GLY A 657 -20.27 2.14 5.22
C GLY A 657 -21.72 2.28 4.74
N LYS A 658 -22.42 3.33 5.18
CA LYS A 658 -23.62 3.83 4.47
C LYS A 658 -23.14 4.58 3.21
N ILE A 659 -23.84 4.45 2.10
CA ILE A 659 -23.48 5.17 0.86
C ILE A 659 -23.76 6.66 1.05
N THR A 660 -22.73 7.49 0.92
CA THR A 660 -22.83 8.95 1.07
C THR A 660 -23.37 9.58 -0.22
N ILE A 661 -24.14 10.68 -0.12
CA ILE A 661 -24.67 11.42 -1.28
C ILE A 661 -23.54 11.80 -2.27
N GLN A 662 -22.37 12.19 -1.77
CA GLN A 662 -21.17 12.47 -2.56
C GLN A 662 -20.68 11.25 -3.37
N GLN A 663 -20.77 10.03 -2.81
CA GLN A 663 -20.42 8.79 -3.53
C GLN A 663 -21.44 8.49 -4.64
N VAL A 664 -22.74 8.71 -4.38
CA VAL A 664 -23.78 8.60 -5.41
C VAL A 664 -23.55 9.60 -6.54
N PHE A 665 -23.19 10.85 -6.21
CA PHE A 665 -22.89 11.88 -7.20
C PHE A 665 -21.67 11.53 -8.05
N VAL A 666 -20.56 11.07 -7.44
CA VAL A 666 -19.37 10.62 -8.19
C VAL A 666 -19.71 9.44 -9.11
N LEU A 667 -20.51 8.47 -8.65
CA LEU A 667 -20.98 7.35 -9.48
C LEU A 667 -21.91 7.80 -10.61
N LEU A 668 -22.78 8.80 -10.38
CA LEU A 668 -23.68 9.35 -11.39
C LEU A 668 -22.89 10.07 -12.50
N VAL A 669 -21.94 10.93 -12.13
CA VAL A 669 -21.08 11.63 -13.11
C VAL A 669 -20.22 10.63 -13.88
N ALA A 670 -19.68 9.60 -13.20
CA ALA A 670 -18.94 8.52 -13.84
C ALA A 670 -19.78 7.78 -14.89
N ALA A 671 -20.96 7.27 -14.49
CA ALA A 671 -21.85 6.55 -15.40
C ALA A 671 -22.32 7.43 -16.56
N THR A 672 -22.66 8.70 -16.31
CA THR A 672 -23.08 9.65 -17.35
C THR A 672 -21.98 9.91 -18.37
N THR A 673 -20.74 10.07 -17.93
CA THR A 673 -19.58 10.29 -18.82
C THR A 673 -19.32 9.06 -19.68
N ILE A 674 -19.35 7.86 -19.09
CA ILE A 674 -19.18 6.59 -19.81
C ILE A 674 -20.30 6.39 -20.85
N ILE A 675 -21.56 6.70 -20.49
CA ILE A 675 -22.69 6.63 -21.42
C ILE A 675 -22.50 7.61 -22.59
N LEU A 676 -22.07 8.85 -22.34
CA LEU A 676 -21.77 9.81 -23.41
C LEU A 676 -20.64 9.32 -24.33
N TRP A 677 -19.56 8.77 -23.78
CA TRP A 677 -18.48 8.15 -24.58
C TRP A 677 -18.94 6.92 -25.39
N CYS A 678 -19.92 6.15 -24.91
CA CYS A 678 -20.52 5.06 -25.69
C CYS A 678 -21.50 5.53 -26.77
N VAL A 679 -21.99 6.77 -26.71
CA VAL A 679 -22.96 7.36 -27.65
C VAL A 679 -22.30 8.39 -28.60
N GLU A 680 -21.02 8.70 -28.40
CA GLU A 680 -20.23 9.69 -29.16
C GLU A 680 -20.48 9.68 -30.67
N THR A 681 -20.41 8.51 -31.31
CA THR A 681 -20.57 8.33 -32.77
C THR A 681 -21.98 8.64 -33.30
N SER A 682 -22.94 8.92 -32.41
CA SER A 682 -24.29 9.38 -32.75
C SER A 682 -24.51 10.88 -32.46
N ILE A 683 -23.51 11.58 -31.90
CA ILE A 683 -23.57 12.99 -31.46
C ILE A 683 -22.32 13.79 -31.88
N GLU A 684 -21.49 13.23 -32.77
CA GLU A 684 -20.24 13.79 -33.28
C GLU A 684 -20.46 15.17 -33.93
N ASP A 685 -21.51 15.32 -34.75
CA ASP A 685 -21.93 16.60 -35.39
C ASP A 685 -22.14 17.76 -34.40
N VAL A 686 -22.40 17.49 -33.13
CA VAL A 686 -22.73 18.49 -32.09
C VAL A 686 -21.59 18.66 -31.07
N ILE A 687 -20.82 17.61 -30.81
CA ILE A 687 -19.79 17.58 -29.76
C ILE A 687 -18.36 17.66 -30.33
N GLY A 688 -18.15 17.28 -31.58
CA GLY A 688 -16.89 17.35 -32.31
C GLY A 688 -15.81 16.34 -31.91
N SER A 689 -15.71 15.93 -30.64
CA SER A 689 -14.82 14.83 -30.21
C SER A 689 -15.03 14.33 -28.77
N THR A 690 -14.61 13.09 -28.51
CA THR A 690 -14.29 12.49 -27.20
C THR A 690 -13.67 13.47 -26.19
N GLY A 691 -12.77 14.34 -26.65
CA GLY A 691 -12.04 15.30 -25.82
C GLY A 691 -12.93 16.35 -25.16
N VAL A 692 -14.06 16.69 -25.79
CA VAL A 692 -15.06 17.62 -25.22
C VAL A 692 -15.89 16.91 -24.15
N ILE A 693 -16.29 15.65 -24.38
CA ILE A 693 -16.94 14.80 -23.36
C ILE A 693 -16.01 14.62 -22.14
N ALA A 694 -14.72 14.44 -22.39
CA ALA A 694 -13.68 14.31 -21.36
C ALA A 694 -13.51 15.59 -20.50
N ALA A 695 -13.94 16.76 -20.96
CA ALA A 695 -13.95 17.96 -20.11
C ALA A 695 -14.99 17.87 -18.97
N ILE A 696 -16.00 17.01 -19.07
CA ILE A 696 -17.13 16.96 -18.12
C ILE A 696 -16.70 16.54 -16.70
N PRO A 697 -15.98 15.42 -16.46
CA PRO A 697 -15.51 15.07 -15.11
C PRO A 697 -14.57 16.12 -14.50
N LEU A 698 -13.73 16.75 -15.32
CA LEU A 698 -12.83 17.82 -14.90
C LEU A 698 -13.63 19.03 -14.40
N PHE A 699 -14.52 19.57 -15.25
CA PHE A 699 -15.36 20.70 -14.89
C PHE A 699 -16.25 20.40 -13.68
N VAL A 700 -16.92 19.25 -13.66
CA VAL A 700 -17.88 18.91 -12.60
C VAL A 700 -17.19 18.62 -11.27
N PHE A 701 -16.14 17.79 -11.23
CA PHE A 701 -15.53 17.42 -9.95
C PHE A 701 -14.71 18.54 -9.30
N PHE A 702 -13.99 19.36 -10.08
CA PHE A 702 -13.32 20.54 -9.52
C PHE A 702 -14.31 21.68 -9.26
N GLY A 703 -15.29 21.91 -10.14
CA GLY A 703 -16.29 22.96 -9.98
C GLY A 703 -17.24 22.77 -8.78
N THR A 704 -17.55 21.52 -8.42
CA THR A 704 -18.33 21.18 -7.21
C THR A 704 -17.48 20.98 -5.94
N GLY A 705 -16.15 21.18 -6.02
CA GLY A 705 -15.23 21.00 -4.88
C GLY A 705 -15.06 19.54 -4.41
N ILE A 706 -15.46 18.56 -5.24
CA ILE A 706 -15.27 17.12 -4.98
C ILE A 706 -13.79 16.76 -5.11
N LEU A 707 -13.11 17.33 -6.10
CA LEU A 707 -11.64 17.40 -6.17
C LEU A 707 -11.19 18.82 -5.84
N GLY A 708 -10.12 18.93 -5.07
CA GLY A 708 -9.49 20.18 -4.67
C GLY A 708 -8.10 20.35 -5.30
N LYS A 709 -7.43 21.46 -4.95
CA LYS A 709 -6.09 21.80 -5.46
C LYS A 709 -5.07 20.67 -5.27
N ASP A 710 -5.10 20.00 -4.12
CA ASP A 710 -4.13 18.94 -3.80
C ASP A 710 -4.36 17.67 -4.62
N ASP A 711 -5.62 17.37 -5.00
CA ASP A 711 -5.92 16.26 -5.91
C ASP A 711 -5.42 16.55 -7.34
N LEU A 712 -5.48 17.82 -7.78
CA LEU A 712 -4.89 18.25 -9.06
C LEU A 712 -3.35 18.15 -9.04
N HIS A 713 -2.71 18.43 -7.90
CA HIS A 713 -1.28 18.21 -7.72
C HIS A 713 -0.91 16.71 -7.65
N ALA A 714 -1.84 15.83 -7.27
CA ALA A 714 -1.66 14.39 -7.25
C ALA A 714 -1.85 13.69 -8.61
N PHE A 715 -2.24 14.42 -9.67
CA PHE A 715 -2.29 13.87 -11.03
C PHE A 715 -0.88 13.47 -11.52
N LEU A 716 -0.80 12.44 -12.36
CA LEU A 716 0.46 11.93 -12.90
C LEU A 716 0.95 12.83 -14.07
N TRP A 717 1.31 14.08 -13.76
CA TRP A 717 1.77 15.08 -14.74
C TRP A 717 2.98 14.62 -15.56
N SER A 718 3.85 13.76 -15.00
CA SER A 718 4.93 13.11 -15.73
C SER A 718 4.42 12.19 -16.86
N VAL A 719 3.28 11.53 -16.68
CA VAL A 719 2.62 10.69 -17.69
C VAL A 719 1.87 11.55 -18.72
N VAL A 720 1.26 12.66 -18.29
CA VAL A 720 0.68 13.65 -19.23
C VAL A 720 1.76 14.17 -20.16
N ILE A 721 2.84 14.75 -19.61
CA ILE A 721 3.96 15.31 -20.38
C ILE A 721 4.62 14.25 -21.28
N LEU A 722 4.74 12.99 -20.79
CA LEU A 722 5.24 11.87 -21.59
C LEU A 722 4.36 11.62 -22.83
N ALA A 723 3.04 11.56 -22.66
CA ALA A 723 2.10 11.44 -23.77
C ALA A 723 2.19 12.64 -24.71
N GLN A 724 2.17 13.88 -24.18
CA GLN A 724 2.22 15.11 -24.98
C GLN A 724 3.46 15.19 -25.89
N GLY A 725 4.66 14.94 -25.36
CA GLY A 725 5.89 14.89 -26.18
C GLY A 725 5.91 13.71 -27.15
N GLY A 726 5.16 12.64 -26.84
CA GLY A 726 4.85 11.56 -27.76
C GLY A 726 3.98 12.01 -28.95
N MET A 727 2.93 12.81 -28.71
CA MET A 727 2.12 13.41 -29.78
C MET A 727 2.97 14.30 -30.68
N ALA A 728 3.85 15.12 -30.08
CA ALA A 728 4.79 15.98 -30.78
C ALA A 728 5.78 15.21 -31.66
N LEU A 729 6.36 14.10 -31.15
CA LEU A 729 7.20 13.22 -31.95
C LEU A 729 6.40 12.61 -33.11
N GLY A 730 5.18 12.15 -32.83
CA GLY A 730 4.27 11.59 -33.82
C GLY A 730 3.95 12.54 -34.98
N HIS A 731 3.60 13.79 -34.66
CA HIS A 731 3.31 14.83 -35.65
C HIS A 731 4.57 15.21 -36.45
N ALA A 732 5.74 15.28 -35.80
CA ALA A 732 7.01 15.50 -36.49
C ALA A 732 7.39 14.34 -37.43
N VAL A 733 7.18 13.10 -36.99
CA VAL A 733 7.53 11.87 -37.72
C VAL A 733 6.58 11.59 -38.90
N THR A 734 5.34 12.05 -38.83
CA THR A 734 4.41 12.10 -39.98
C THR A 734 4.69 13.28 -40.91
N SER A 735 4.74 14.52 -40.39
CA SER A 735 5.00 15.75 -41.18
C SER A 735 6.34 15.74 -41.94
N SER A 736 7.39 15.16 -41.36
CA SER A 736 8.71 15.03 -42.01
C SER A 736 8.72 14.17 -43.27
N GLY A 737 7.71 13.32 -43.50
CA GLY A 737 7.71 12.29 -44.55
C GLY A 737 8.49 11.01 -44.20
N LEU A 738 9.17 10.95 -43.05
CA LEU A 738 10.02 9.82 -42.67
C LEU A 738 9.30 8.47 -42.69
N LEU A 739 8.04 8.41 -42.24
CA LEU A 739 7.29 7.14 -42.22
C LEU A 739 6.96 6.64 -43.63
N GLN A 740 6.70 7.53 -44.58
CA GLN A 740 6.41 7.18 -45.97
C GLN A 740 7.63 6.48 -46.59
N ASP A 741 8.83 7.03 -46.35
CA ASP A 741 10.11 6.51 -46.82
C ASP A 741 10.50 5.18 -46.15
N ILE A 742 10.31 5.08 -44.83
CA ILE A 742 10.52 3.82 -44.07
C ILE A 742 9.56 2.73 -44.56
N ALA A 743 8.27 3.05 -44.73
CA ALA A 743 7.29 2.10 -45.19
C ALA A 743 7.55 1.66 -46.64
N LEU A 744 8.02 2.56 -47.53
CA LEU A 744 8.44 2.19 -48.89
C LEU A 744 9.59 1.18 -48.89
N HIS A 745 10.63 1.39 -48.06
CA HIS A 745 11.75 0.44 -47.92
C HIS A 745 11.31 -0.91 -47.33
N ILE A 746 10.32 -0.91 -46.44
CA ILE A 746 9.72 -2.13 -45.86
C ILE A 746 8.80 -2.84 -46.87
N LYS A 747 8.15 -2.09 -47.77
CA LYS A 747 7.10 -2.57 -48.67
C LYS A 747 7.55 -3.74 -49.54
N ASP A 748 8.73 -3.67 -50.13
CA ASP A 748 9.27 -4.74 -50.98
C ASP A 748 9.56 -6.05 -50.21
N GLY A 749 9.81 -5.95 -48.90
CA GLY A 749 9.92 -7.11 -48.02
C GLY A 749 8.58 -7.66 -47.51
N ILE A 750 7.49 -6.90 -47.63
CA ILE A 750 6.19 -7.22 -46.99
C ILE A 750 5.03 -7.47 -47.97
N GLN A 751 5.10 -7.00 -49.23
CA GLN A 751 4.05 -7.15 -50.26
C GLN A 751 3.44 -8.55 -50.44
N ASN A 752 4.15 -9.62 -50.07
CA ASN A 752 3.72 -11.01 -50.24
C ASN A 752 3.19 -11.67 -48.94
N PHE A 753 3.07 -10.94 -47.82
CA PHE A 753 2.58 -11.47 -46.55
C PHE A 753 1.15 -11.03 -46.24
N GLU A 754 0.34 -11.95 -45.73
CA GLU A 754 -1.01 -11.66 -45.23
C GLU A 754 -0.96 -10.73 -43.99
N PRO A 755 -1.97 -9.87 -43.76
CA PRO A 755 -2.05 -8.98 -42.60
C PRO A 755 -1.83 -9.67 -41.24
N ILE A 756 -2.28 -10.92 -41.08
CA ILE A 756 -2.04 -11.70 -39.86
C ILE A 756 -0.54 -11.99 -39.61
N THR A 757 0.23 -12.24 -40.68
CA THR A 757 1.68 -12.50 -40.57
C THR A 757 2.42 -11.21 -40.20
N ILE A 758 2.00 -10.08 -40.80
CA ILE A 758 2.52 -8.74 -40.48
C ILE A 758 2.22 -8.40 -39.01
N LEU A 759 0.99 -8.64 -38.54
CA LEU A 759 0.59 -8.46 -37.14
C LEU A 759 1.44 -9.32 -36.19
N ILE A 760 1.70 -10.60 -36.53
CA ILE A 760 2.52 -11.49 -35.71
C ILE A 760 3.98 -10.98 -35.63
N ILE A 761 4.55 -10.53 -36.75
CA ILE A 761 5.92 -9.97 -36.79
C ILE A 761 6.01 -8.75 -35.86
N PHE A 762 5.17 -7.73 -36.06
CA PHE A 762 5.19 -6.52 -35.22
C PHE A 762 4.84 -6.81 -33.77
N SER A 763 3.85 -7.67 -33.49
CA SER A 763 3.48 -8.04 -32.12
C SER A 763 4.60 -8.77 -31.40
N SER A 764 5.42 -9.57 -32.10
CA SER A 764 6.59 -10.23 -31.52
C SER A 764 7.74 -9.25 -31.22
N LEU A 765 7.97 -8.27 -32.10
CA LEU A 765 8.94 -7.18 -31.89
C LEU A 765 8.53 -6.31 -30.69
N ILE A 766 7.25 -5.92 -30.64
CA ILE A 766 6.64 -5.14 -29.55
C ILE A 766 6.74 -5.90 -28.22
N LEU A 767 6.45 -7.21 -28.21
CA LEU A 767 6.51 -8.05 -27.00
C LEU A 767 7.91 -8.04 -26.37
N VAL A 768 8.96 -8.12 -27.19
CA VAL A 768 10.35 -8.02 -26.74
C VAL A 768 10.65 -6.60 -26.25
N PHE A 769 10.38 -5.58 -27.06
CA PHE A 769 10.74 -4.18 -26.76
C PHE A 769 10.02 -3.64 -25.52
N ALA A 770 8.71 -3.87 -25.39
CA ALA A 770 7.91 -3.48 -24.23
C ALA A 770 8.33 -4.22 -22.94
N THR A 771 8.89 -5.43 -23.03
CA THR A 771 9.38 -6.18 -21.87
C THR A 771 10.69 -5.59 -21.31
N PHE A 772 11.54 -4.99 -22.14
CA PHE A 772 12.82 -4.41 -21.69
C PHE A 772 12.74 -2.91 -21.37
N VAL A 773 11.87 -2.16 -22.05
CA VAL A 773 11.72 -0.70 -21.87
C VAL A 773 10.45 -0.39 -21.08
N SER A 774 9.37 -0.03 -21.76
CA SER A 774 8.09 0.35 -21.14
C SER A 774 6.97 0.28 -22.17
N HIS A 775 5.78 -0.14 -21.76
CA HIS A 775 4.58 -0.22 -22.62
C HIS A 775 4.31 1.08 -23.40
N THR A 776 4.42 2.25 -22.74
CA THR A 776 4.17 3.56 -23.36
C THR A 776 5.21 3.93 -24.41
N VAL A 777 6.50 3.66 -24.12
CA VAL A 777 7.61 3.97 -25.02
C VAL A 777 7.56 3.07 -26.27
N ALA A 778 7.21 1.79 -26.09
CA ALA A 778 6.99 0.86 -27.20
C ALA A 778 5.88 1.37 -28.14
N ALA A 779 4.77 1.86 -27.59
CA ALA A 779 3.66 2.40 -28.37
C ALA A 779 4.06 3.66 -29.16
N LEU A 780 4.72 4.62 -28.50
CA LEU A 780 5.13 5.89 -29.12
C LEU A 780 6.10 5.72 -30.29
N ILE A 781 6.92 4.67 -30.31
CA ILE A 781 7.91 4.42 -31.36
C ILE A 781 7.34 3.52 -32.46
N ILE A 782 6.63 2.45 -32.10
CA ILE A 782 6.30 1.37 -33.04
C ILE A 782 4.94 1.58 -33.72
N ILE A 783 3.94 2.14 -33.03
CA ILE A 783 2.59 2.32 -33.60
C ILE A 783 2.57 3.22 -34.86
N PRO A 784 3.29 4.36 -34.92
CA PRO A 784 3.31 5.19 -36.14
C PRO A 784 3.87 4.43 -37.35
N ILE A 785 4.89 3.60 -37.13
CA ILE A 785 5.50 2.75 -38.18
C ILE A 785 4.50 1.68 -38.63
N VAL A 786 3.76 1.07 -37.69
CA VAL A 786 2.73 0.05 -37.98
C VAL A 786 1.55 0.63 -38.76
N GLN A 787 1.09 1.84 -38.44
CA GLN A 787 0.06 2.56 -39.19
C GLN A 787 0.48 2.69 -40.67
N GLN A 788 1.64 3.30 -40.92
CA GLN A 788 2.08 3.64 -42.28
C GLN A 788 2.47 2.41 -43.11
N VAL A 789 3.02 1.36 -42.48
CA VAL A 789 3.16 0.06 -43.17
C VAL A 789 1.79 -0.52 -43.53
N GLY A 790 0.78 -0.37 -42.67
CA GLY A 790 -0.61 -0.80 -42.94
C GLY A 790 -1.35 0.01 -44.01
N GLU A 791 -1.05 1.29 -44.15
CA GLU A 791 -1.57 2.17 -45.22
C GLU A 791 -0.96 1.86 -46.60
N GLN A 792 0.27 1.36 -46.65
CA GLN A 792 0.97 1.03 -47.90
C GLN A 792 0.75 -0.40 -48.42
N LEU A 793 -0.07 -1.22 -47.74
CA LEU A 793 -0.41 -2.58 -48.17
C LEU A 793 -1.26 -2.60 -49.47
N PRO A 794 -1.29 -3.72 -50.21
CA PRO A 794 -2.15 -3.87 -51.40
C PRO A 794 -3.65 -3.70 -51.09
N GLU A 795 -4.06 -4.17 -49.91
CA GLU A 795 -5.36 -3.88 -49.29
C GLU A 795 -5.04 -3.19 -47.94
N PRO A 796 -5.46 -1.93 -47.71
CA PRO A 796 -4.99 -1.15 -46.57
C PRO A 796 -5.74 -1.51 -45.28
N HIS A 797 -5.02 -2.08 -44.31
CA HIS A 797 -5.54 -2.49 -43.00
C HIS A 797 -4.85 -1.81 -41.80
N PRO A 798 -4.67 -0.47 -41.78
CA PRO A 798 -3.92 0.20 -40.72
C PRO A 798 -4.58 0.07 -39.35
N ASN A 799 -5.90 0.22 -39.25
CA ASN A 799 -6.62 0.17 -37.97
C ASN A 799 -6.50 -1.21 -37.29
N LEU A 800 -6.57 -2.31 -38.06
CA LEU A 800 -6.34 -3.68 -37.56
C LEU A 800 -4.93 -3.84 -37.00
N LEU A 801 -3.92 -3.40 -37.75
CA LEU A 801 -2.51 -3.54 -37.35
C LEU A 801 -2.17 -2.64 -36.14
N VAL A 802 -2.65 -1.39 -36.13
CA VAL A 802 -2.48 -0.43 -35.04
C VAL A 802 -3.14 -0.92 -33.75
N MET A 803 -4.42 -1.34 -33.81
CA MET A 803 -5.14 -1.86 -32.65
C MET A 803 -4.45 -3.12 -32.08
N GLY A 804 -4.06 -4.04 -32.95
CA GLY A 804 -3.30 -5.23 -32.55
C GLY A 804 -1.95 -4.88 -31.91
N ALA A 805 -1.19 -3.95 -32.49
CA ALA A 805 0.07 -3.46 -31.95
C ALA A 805 -0.10 -2.80 -30.57
N GLY A 806 -1.12 -1.95 -30.39
CA GLY A 806 -1.41 -1.29 -29.12
C GLY A 806 -1.77 -2.24 -27.97
N LEU A 807 -2.58 -3.27 -28.27
CA LEU A 807 -2.87 -4.36 -27.32
C LEU A 807 -1.60 -5.19 -27.02
N ALA A 808 -0.77 -5.46 -28.04
CA ALA A 808 0.52 -6.14 -27.87
C ALA A 808 1.52 -5.32 -27.03
N CYS A 809 1.52 -3.97 -27.10
CA CYS A 809 2.35 -3.12 -26.23
C CYS A 809 2.03 -3.38 -24.76
N SER A 810 0.74 -3.55 -24.43
CA SER A 810 0.28 -3.88 -23.07
C SER A 810 0.58 -5.32 -22.63
N ALA A 811 0.98 -6.21 -23.55
CA ALA A 811 1.25 -7.62 -23.25
C ALA A 811 2.63 -7.87 -22.60
N GLY A 812 3.59 -6.94 -22.70
CA GLY A 812 4.97 -7.12 -22.24
C GLY A 812 5.16 -7.14 -20.71
N MET A 813 4.89 -8.26 -20.06
CA MET A 813 4.89 -8.40 -18.59
C MET A 813 6.06 -9.23 -18.03
N GLY A 814 7.08 -9.50 -18.84
CA GLY A 814 8.14 -10.46 -18.52
C GLY A 814 9.16 -10.04 -17.44
N LEU A 815 9.23 -8.76 -17.07
CA LEU A 815 10.21 -8.22 -16.12
C LEU A 815 9.58 -7.24 -15.12
N PRO A 816 10.22 -7.00 -13.95
CA PRO A 816 9.81 -5.98 -12.99
C PRO A 816 9.75 -4.55 -13.55
N VAL A 817 10.61 -4.23 -14.53
CA VAL A 817 10.74 -2.87 -15.09
C VAL A 817 9.67 -2.53 -16.13
N SER A 818 9.08 -3.52 -16.81
CA SER A 818 8.28 -3.30 -18.02
C SER A 818 6.99 -2.48 -17.81
N GLY A 819 6.45 -2.50 -16.59
CA GLY A 819 5.24 -1.76 -16.23
C GLY A 819 5.08 -1.51 -14.72
N PHE A 820 4.36 -0.45 -14.38
CA PHE A 820 4.14 0.00 -13.00
C PHE A 820 3.56 -1.08 -12.05
N PRO A 821 2.63 -1.98 -12.45
CA PRO A 821 2.20 -3.08 -11.59
C PRO A 821 3.33 -4.03 -11.18
N ASN A 822 4.20 -4.38 -12.12
CA ASN A 822 5.32 -5.30 -11.90
C ASN A 822 6.34 -4.69 -10.94
N MET A 823 6.68 -3.41 -11.16
CA MET A 823 7.60 -2.65 -10.29
C MET A 823 7.03 -2.52 -8.87
N SER A 824 5.75 -2.12 -8.75
CA SER A 824 5.08 -1.94 -7.47
C SER A 824 5.00 -3.23 -6.66
N ALA A 825 4.89 -4.39 -7.32
CA ALA A 825 4.84 -5.69 -6.66
C ALA A 825 6.21 -6.17 -6.13
N VAL A 826 7.31 -5.87 -6.84
CA VAL A 826 8.68 -6.19 -6.37
C VAL A 826 9.08 -5.34 -5.17
N MET A 827 8.57 -4.11 -5.07
CA MET A 827 8.85 -3.20 -3.95
C MET A 827 8.16 -3.57 -2.63
N LEU A 828 7.36 -4.65 -2.59
CA LEU A 828 6.68 -5.10 -1.38
C LEU A 828 7.51 -6.11 -0.58
N GLU A 829 7.68 -5.79 0.70
CA GLU A 829 8.47 -6.58 1.65
C GLU A 829 7.59 -7.22 2.73
N ASP A 830 7.96 -8.43 3.13
CA ASP A 830 7.39 -9.15 4.26
C ASP A 830 7.79 -8.52 5.61
N SER A 831 7.15 -8.95 6.69
CA SER A 831 7.39 -8.50 8.09
C SER A 831 8.83 -8.62 8.61
N LYS A 832 9.77 -9.11 7.79
CA LYS A 832 11.20 -9.29 8.07
C LYS A 832 12.13 -8.45 7.17
N GLY A 833 11.59 -7.53 6.36
CA GLY A 833 12.38 -6.70 5.44
C GLY A 833 12.94 -7.50 4.26
N LYS A 834 12.17 -8.48 3.77
CA LYS A 834 12.51 -9.33 2.62
C LYS A 834 11.44 -9.16 1.56
N GLN A 835 11.83 -8.83 0.33
CA GLN A 835 10.93 -8.74 -0.81
C GLN A 835 10.14 -10.05 -1.01
N TYR A 836 8.82 -9.95 -1.22
CA TYR A 836 7.98 -11.11 -1.52
C TYR A 836 8.30 -11.72 -2.89
N LEU A 837 8.65 -10.88 -3.87
CA LEU A 837 8.88 -11.27 -5.25
C LEU A 837 10.32 -10.99 -5.69
N THR A 838 10.84 -11.83 -6.57
CA THR A 838 12.15 -11.66 -7.23
C THR A 838 11.98 -11.51 -8.73
N THR A 839 12.97 -10.99 -9.44
CA THR A 839 12.99 -10.93 -10.91
C THR A 839 12.74 -12.30 -11.56
N ARG A 840 13.12 -13.40 -10.89
CA ARG A 840 12.90 -14.77 -11.36
C ARG A 840 11.42 -15.14 -11.42
N ASP A 841 10.59 -14.63 -10.51
CA ASP A 841 9.15 -14.88 -10.47
C ASP A 841 8.44 -14.30 -11.72
N PHE A 842 8.86 -13.09 -12.14
CA PHE A 842 8.42 -12.43 -13.37
C PHE A 842 8.92 -13.15 -14.63
N VAL A 843 10.17 -13.60 -14.65
CA VAL A 843 10.71 -14.40 -15.78
C VAL A 843 9.96 -15.73 -15.92
N ILE A 844 9.62 -16.42 -14.82
CA ILE A 844 8.93 -17.71 -14.86
C ILE A 844 7.44 -17.58 -15.21
N THR A 845 6.74 -16.56 -14.71
CA THR A 845 5.28 -16.45 -14.85
C THR A 845 4.85 -15.38 -15.85
N GLY A 846 5.54 -14.23 -15.82
CA GLY A 846 5.28 -13.08 -16.67
C GLY A 846 5.59 -13.37 -18.13
N ILE A 847 6.75 -13.95 -18.48
CA ILE A 847 7.10 -14.24 -19.89
C ILE A 847 6.06 -15.18 -20.55
N PRO A 848 5.69 -16.34 -19.98
CA PRO A 848 4.63 -17.18 -20.56
C PRO A 848 3.27 -16.45 -20.64
N THR A 849 2.89 -15.69 -19.61
CA THR A 849 1.64 -14.89 -19.63
C THR A 849 1.66 -13.86 -20.78
N SER A 850 2.81 -13.22 -20.99
CA SER A 850 3.02 -12.24 -22.07
C SER A 850 2.85 -12.89 -23.44
N ILE A 851 3.49 -14.05 -23.66
CA ILE A 851 3.38 -14.83 -24.90
C ILE A 851 1.94 -15.27 -25.16
N PHE A 852 1.23 -15.83 -24.17
CA PHE A 852 -0.18 -16.21 -24.34
C PHE A 852 -1.08 -15.02 -24.61
N CYS A 853 -0.85 -13.87 -23.96
CA CYS A 853 -1.59 -12.64 -24.23
C CYS A 853 -1.37 -12.15 -25.67
N THR A 854 -0.13 -12.16 -26.16
CA THR A 854 0.19 -11.81 -27.56
C THR A 854 -0.43 -12.80 -28.55
N ILE A 855 -0.46 -14.10 -28.24
CA ILE A 855 -1.15 -15.11 -29.05
C ILE A 855 -2.66 -14.79 -29.12
N PHE A 856 -3.31 -14.42 -28.01
CA PHE A 856 -4.72 -14.04 -28.02
C PHE A 856 -4.98 -12.74 -28.81
N VAL A 857 -4.07 -11.77 -28.78
CA VAL A 857 -4.16 -10.58 -29.66
C VAL A 857 -4.07 -10.99 -31.14
N CYS A 858 -3.08 -11.81 -31.51
CA CYS A 858 -2.86 -12.23 -32.90
C CYS A 858 -3.89 -13.24 -33.44
N THR A 859 -4.73 -13.84 -32.59
CA THR A 859 -5.72 -14.85 -32.99
C THR A 859 -7.15 -14.40 -32.73
N LEU A 860 -7.56 -14.28 -31.46
CA LEU A 860 -8.89 -13.81 -31.08
C LEU A 860 -9.07 -12.33 -31.42
N GLY A 861 -8.05 -11.50 -31.18
CA GLY A 861 -8.09 -10.07 -31.54
C GLY A 861 -8.19 -9.86 -33.05
N TYR A 862 -7.32 -10.50 -33.84
CA TYR A 862 -7.40 -10.51 -35.30
C TYR A 862 -8.78 -10.97 -35.81
N GLY A 863 -9.29 -12.10 -35.30
CA GLY A 863 -10.59 -12.64 -35.71
C GLY A 863 -11.77 -11.72 -35.39
N ILE A 864 -11.73 -10.98 -34.27
CA ILE A 864 -12.76 -9.97 -33.94
C ILE A 864 -12.59 -8.70 -34.79
N LEU A 865 -11.35 -8.23 -35.01
CA LEU A 865 -11.05 -7.07 -35.86
C LEU A 865 -11.63 -7.25 -37.28
N THR A 866 -11.28 -8.36 -37.94
CA THR A 866 -11.80 -8.67 -39.29
C THR A 866 -13.31 -8.91 -39.28
N ALA A 867 -13.89 -9.45 -38.20
CA ALA A 867 -15.35 -9.62 -38.08
C ALA A 867 -16.11 -8.30 -37.83
N VAL A 868 -15.45 -7.26 -37.33
CA VAL A 868 -16.00 -5.89 -37.21
C VAL A 868 -15.84 -5.11 -38.52
N GLY A 869 -14.93 -5.53 -39.41
CA GLY A 869 -14.67 -4.90 -40.72
C GLY A 869 -13.41 -4.04 -40.76
N TYR A 870 -12.42 -4.34 -39.92
CA TYR A 870 -11.06 -3.77 -39.98
C TYR A 870 -10.05 -4.73 -40.63
#